data_AF-A0A4P9K7R6-F1
#
_entry.id   AF-A0A4P9K7R6-F1
#
_cell.length_a   1.000
_cell.length_b   1.000
_cell.length_c   1.000
_cell.angle_alpha   90.00
_cell.angle_beta   90.00
_cell.angle_gamma   90.00
#
_symmetry.space_group_name_H-M   'P 1'
#
loop_
_entity.id
_entity.type
_entity.pdbx_description
1 polymer ?
#
loop_
_entity_poly.entity_id
_entity_poly.type
_entity_poly.pdbx_seq_one_letter_code
_entity_poly.pdbx_strand_id
1 'polypeptide(L)'
;MTDLTAKELDLLQRVEQNVDLQPLFFRKVKGLKWFNSLNERGYFNPSNNPAPVPAKEEGYVNISVWPITDYLVKTSHELSINNNQKYCELFLQILIDVTKYAKENDFSNYKTWWQFSQVLTNIPYQYIAVDDLWIIDYWLDDIYERGLVAQEIGEKWLPSLLNSNNEHALKVSLKILDYLYKIVIFERKLGERTKREAALRFDYYHAEKITTKVAELSGLHLGREAIELFEKQLIAIIVDQGNDQWSAIWRPAIEEHTQNKHRDDAENILVHAYRDSLGSYLKSKPDEAYQFVNNMLQSDYQIVHRLAIHATNANYQILSGVTDKLLDEIYLESNYRHEMWHFLKCNYHRFNNEQRETTLSLISSIERFDDDNNPHEGATAYNHAIWLAAIREHGENEEKLYQHNIKIAKTEPEHPDFSSYMSVGRGGNESPIPLDDLKALSIDDLIRTLQGYEDPGVFREPGLEGLVKSVRQLVKSEPLKYYLHLNKIIDLKLAYIHEVIEAYAELWNEDAKLPWNDLWGELLTFCFYVIKHEDFWHEKNTKEQKHFVANRYWIISSIGRLIQSGTRKDEHAFGEEYSKIAEDIINIILDNETGHEFNTGSDAVSIAINSPRGHCLEALINLALRLCRLSDKRNNKDHSEIWNHFQPRYDTELKLADSDNPEYEFSTLVTNYLPNFLYMSKDWVIDNLDTIFDQNNYIKWLCAMQGYSYVGTVYEPIFKFLKSHGDLLKALDDENLKDKVEERAIENIVVAYLNDFESIDDKDSLIRVILERGQIKEISHLIWFIWTLRKRDDIDLRNKVYELWPRILNLIDVETRDGRRLASGLCHWAVFVDHIDDERRTLLHAIAPYSDESHNSYELLSTIAEISKSQPYESYDIWKKMLNGSTPDYPEDAIRQLFSSLISEGPEGIRLARDIESEYLKKGVERPAIWLKELRKEMGV
;
A
#
# COMPACT_ATOMS: atom_id res chain seq x y z
N MET A 1 -53.31 -9.26 27.88
CA MET A 1 -54.15 -8.25 27.17
C MET A 1 -53.20 -7.43 26.33
N THR A 2 -53.43 -7.35 25.03
CA THR A 2 -52.54 -6.62 24.11
C THR A 2 -52.71 -5.12 24.30
N ASP A 3 -51.61 -4.36 24.47
CA ASP A 3 -51.61 -2.89 24.55
C ASP A 3 -51.84 -2.21 23.18
N LEU A 4 -52.12 -3.01 22.14
CA LEU A 4 -52.34 -2.55 20.77
C LEU A 4 -53.83 -2.24 20.52
N THR A 5 -54.07 -1.16 19.78
CA THR A 5 -55.40 -0.79 19.29
C THR A 5 -55.89 -1.76 18.20
N ALA A 6 -57.20 -1.78 17.94
CA ALA A 6 -57.78 -2.60 16.87
C ALA A 6 -57.15 -2.33 15.49
N LYS A 7 -56.76 -1.07 15.21
CA LYS A 7 -56.07 -0.70 13.96
C LYS A 7 -54.65 -1.25 13.88
N GLU A 8 -53.94 -1.29 15.01
CA GLU A 8 -52.59 -1.85 15.10
C GLU A 8 -52.59 -3.37 15.01
N LEU A 9 -53.61 -4.03 15.56
CA LEU A 9 -53.82 -5.47 15.39
C LEU A 9 -54.17 -5.83 13.93
N ASP A 10 -55.03 -5.04 13.27
CA ASP A 10 -55.32 -5.19 11.82
C ASP A 10 -54.06 -4.99 10.96
N LEU A 11 -53.22 -4.01 11.30
CA LEU A 11 -51.93 -3.80 10.61
C LEU A 11 -51.01 -5.03 10.76
N LEU A 12 -50.85 -5.57 11.98
CA LEU A 12 -50.06 -6.79 12.19
C LEU A 12 -50.60 -7.98 11.39
N GLN A 13 -51.92 -8.14 11.35
CA GLN A 13 -52.54 -9.22 10.58
C GLN A 13 -52.25 -9.11 9.08
N ARG A 14 -52.18 -7.88 8.53
CA ARG A 14 -51.79 -7.67 7.13
C ARG A 14 -50.33 -7.97 6.86
N VAL A 15 -49.45 -7.64 7.80
CA VAL A 15 -48.02 -7.94 7.72
C VAL A 15 -47.76 -9.45 7.83
N GLU A 16 -48.56 -10.18 8.62
CA GLU A 16 -48.53 -11.64 8.66
C GLU A 16 -49.02 -12.27 7.35
N GLN A 17 -50.07 -11.72 6.74
CA GLN A 17 -50.61 -12.19 5.46
C GLN A 17 -49.71 -11.86 4.27
N ASN A 18 -48.80 -10.89 4.41
CA ASN A 18 -47.92 -10.44 3.35
C ASN A 18 -46.51 -10.19 3.89
N VAL A 19 -45.68 -11.24 3.85
CA VAL A 19 -44.32 -11.28 4.40
C VAL A 19 -43.42 -10.20 3.78
N ASP A 20 -43.65 -9.81 2.52
CA ASP A 20 -42.88 -8.75 1.84
C ASP A 20 -43.06 -7.37 2.50
N LEU A 21 -44.09 -7.19 3.33
CA LEU A 21 -44.30 -5.96 4.11
C LEU A 21 -43.47 -5.92 5.40
N GLN A 22 -42.89 -7.03 5.85
CA GLN A 22 -42.17 -7.12 7.12
C GLN A 22 -40.96 -6.18 7.21
N PRO A 23 -40.06 -6.08 6.20
CA PRO A 23 -38.95 -5.13 6.23
C PRO A 23 -39.43 -3.69 6.44
N LEU A 24 -40.44 -3.27 5.68
CA LEU A 24 -41.00 -1.92 5.78
C LEU A 24 -41.69 -1.68 7.14
N PHE A 25 -42.39 -2.69 7.65
CA PHE A 25 -43.09 -2.62 8.93
C PHE A 25 -42.11 -2.51 10.10
N PHE A 26 -41.14 -3.42 10.22
CA PHE A 26 -40.20 -3.46 11.35
C PHE A 26 -39.26 -2.26 11.37
N ARG A 27 -38.94 -1.70 10.21
CA ARG A 27 -38.23 -0.44 10.13
C ARG A 27 -39.05 0.76 10.60
N LYS A 28 -40.38 0.74 10.51
CA LYS A 28 -41.23 1.88 10.94
C LYS A 28 -41.77 1.74 12.36
N VAL A 29 -42.00 0.52 12.80
CA VAL A 29 -42.57 0.23 14.11
C VAL A 29 -41.54 0.45 15.21
N LYS A 30 -41.96 1.04 16.33
CA LYS A 30 -41.13 1.24 17.52
C LYS A 30 -41.97 1.24 18.78
N GLY A 31 -41.33 0.89 19.90
CA GLY A 31 -41.87 1.01 21.23
C GLY A 31 -42.32 -0.30 21.85
N LEU A 32 -42.21 -0.38 23.18
CA LEU A 32 -42.41 -1.61 23.95
C LEU A 32 -43.84 -2.18 23.89
N LYS A 33 -44.85 -1.34 23.57
CA LYS A 33 -46.24 -1.79 23.39
C LYS A 33 -46.43 -2.89 22.34
N TRP A 34 -45.52 -2.98 21.36
CA TRP A 34 -45.55 -4.00 20.30
C TRP A 34 -44.90 -5.31 20.73
N PHE A 35 -44.02 -5.29 21.74
CA PHE A 35 -43.14 -6.40 22.07
C PHE A 35 -43.90 -7.69 22.34
N ASN A 36 -44.87 -7.66 23.27
CA ASN A 36 -45.62 -8.86 23.65
C ASN A 36 -46.37 -9.47 22.45
N SER A 37 -46.99 -8.62 21.62
CA SER A 37 -47.73 -9.07 20.44
C SER A 37 -46.82 -9.67 19.35
N LEU A 38 -45.61 -9.15 19.18
CA LEU A 38 -44.61 -9.69 18.26
C LEU A 38 -44.01 -11.01 18.79
N ASN A 39 -43.78 -11.09 20.10
CA ASN A 39 -43.29 -12.28 20.77
C ASN A 39 -44.30 -13.44 20.71
N GLU A 40 -45.57 -13.18 21.02
CA GLU A 40 -46.67 -14.16 20.93
C GLU A 40 -46.85 -14.73 19.51
N ARG A 41 -46.44 -13.97 18.50
CA ARG A 41 -46.48 -14.37 17.08
C ARG A 41 -45.22 -15.08 16.60
N GLY A 42 -44.22 -15.24 17.48
CA GLY A 42 -42.99 -15.97 17.17
C GLY A 42 -41.98 -15.21 16.32
N TYR A 43 -42.11 -13.88 16.15
CA TYR A 43 -41.14 -13.11 15.36
C TYR A 43 -39.72 -13.15 15.92
N PHE A 44 -39.57 -13.37 17.23
CA PHE A 44 -38.28 -13.50 17.92
C PHE A 44 -37.77 -14.95 18.04
N ASN A 45 -38.45 -15.93 17.42
CA ASN A 45 -38.02 -17.33 17.50
C ASN A 45 -36.59 -17.48 16.94
N PRO A 46 -35.67 -18.16 17.65
CA PRO A 46 -34.28 -18.32 17.22
C PRO A 46 -34.10 -18.91 15.81
N SER A 47 -34.97 -19.84 15.43
CA SER A 47 -34.99 -20.47 14.10
C SER A 47 -35.30 -19.51 12.95
N ASN A 48 -35.79 -18.30 13.24
CA ASN A 48 -36.09 -17.29 12.24
C ASN A 48 -34.87 -16.41 11.92
N ASN A 49 -33.78 -16.48 12.69
CA ASN A 49 -32.53 -15.84 12.32
C ASN A 49 -32.01 -16.49 11.01
N PRO A 50 -31.90 -15.75 9.91
CA PRO A 50 -31.58 -16.33 8.63
C PRO A 50 -30.12 -16.82 8.61
N ALA A 51 -29.93 -18.10 8.32
CA ALA A 51 -28.63 -18.67 8.07
C ALA A 51 -28.05 -18.14 6.75
N PRO A 52 -26.71 -18.02 6.62
CA PRO A 52 -26.06 -17.82 5.33
C PRO A 52 -26.54 -18.88 4.36
N VAL A 53 -27.03 -18.44 3.21
CA VAL A 53 -27.33 -19.35 2.10
C VAL A 53 -26.21 -19.23 1.08
N PRO A 54 -25.77 -20.33 0.44
CA PRO A 54 -24.84 -20.23 -0.68
C PRO A 54 -25.33 -19.17 -1.66
N ALA A 55 -24.46 -18.25 -2.02
CA ALA A 55 -24.75 -17.35 -3.13
C ALA A 55 -24.83 -18.18 -4.42
N LYS A 56 -25.28 -17.56 -5.51
CA LYS A 56 -25.15 -18.17 -6.85
C LYS A 56 -23.68 -18.35 -7.28
N GLU A 57 -22.73 -18.01 -6.42
CA GLU A 57 -21.29 -17.99 -6.64
C GLU A 57 -20.66 -19.05 -5.72
N GLU A 58 -19.90 -19.99 -6.29
CA GLU A 58 -19.21 -21.02 -5.51
C GLU A 58 -18.19 -20.38 -4.55
N GLY A 59 -18.24 -20.77 -3.27
CA GLY A 59 -17.39 -20.19 -2.22
C GLY A 59 -17.90 -18.89 -1.58
N TYR A 60 -19.02 -18.32 -2.05
CA TYR A 60 -19.63 -17.12 -1.46
C TYR A 60 -20.99 -17.45 -0.84
N VAL A 61 -21.39 -16.65 0.14
CA VAL A 61 -22.68 -16.78 0.82
C VAL A 61 -23.44 -15.47 0.77
N ASN A 62 -24.76 -15.55 0.61
CA ASN A 62 -25.65 -14.43 0.83
C ASN A 62 -26.13 -14.45 2.28
N ILE A 63 -25.85 -13.36 3.01
CA ILE A 63 -26.23 -13.18 4.41
C ILE A 63 -27.43 -12.24 4.44
N SER A 64 -28.61 -12.79 4.66
CA SER A 64 -29.87 -12.04 4.68
C SER A 64 -30.01 -11.21 5.96
N VAL A 65 -30.64 -10.05 5.84
CA VAL A 65 -31.06 -9.25 7.00
C VAL A 65 -32.24 -9.94 7.68
N TRP A 66 -32.29 -9.93 9.01
CA TRP A 66 -33.45 -10.39 9.77
C TRP A 66 -34.35 -9.19 10.14
N PRO A 67 -35.45 -8.90 9.41
CA PRO A 67 -36.15 -7.61 9.52
C PRO A 67 -36.55 -7.15 10.93
N ILE A 68 -36.88 -8.08 11.82
CA ILE A 68 -37.33 -7.80 13.20
C ILE A 68 -36.25 -7.11 14.05
N THR A 69 -34.96 -7.28 13.73
CA THR A 69 -33.86 -6.64 14.47
C THR A 69 -33.88 -5.12 14.33
N ASP A 70 -34.40 -4.56 13.22
CA ASP A 70 -34.62 -3.11 13.07
C ASP A 70 -35.58 -2.57 14.14
N TYR A 71 -36.63 -3.34 14.47
CA TYR A 71 -37.55 -3.00 15.56
C TYR A 71 -36.84 -3.09 16.92
N LEU A 72 -36.02 -4.13 17.14
CA LEU A 72 -35.27 -4.31 18.39
C LEU A 72 -34.32 -3.13 18.63
N VAL A 73 -33.51 -2.75 17.63
CA VAL A 73 -32.57 -1.61 17.73
C VAL A 73 -33.31 -0.30 18.00
N LYS A 74 -34.41 -0.02 17.30
CA LYS A 74 -35.18 1.23 17.50
C LYS A 74 -35.86 1.30 18.86
N THR A 75 -36.30 0.16 19.37
CA THR A 75 -37.04 0.07 20.63
C THR A 75 -36.11 -0.06 21.83
N SER A 76 -34.90 -0.59 21.68
CA SER A 76 -33.98 -0.83 22.80
C SER A 76 -33.61 0.44 23.56
N HIS A 77 -33.65 1.62 22.92
CA HIS A 77 -33.48 2.90 23.59
C HIS A 77 -34.48 3.16 24.74
N GLU A 78 -35.68 2.56 24.70
CA GLU A 78 -36.70 2.68 25.75
C GLU A 78 -36.40 1.81 26.99
N LEU A 79 -35.45 0.88 26.91
CA LEU A 79 -35.11 -0.06 28.00
C LEU A 79 -34.48 0.65 29.22
N SER A 80 -33.80 1.76 28.99
CA SER A 80 -33.20 2.59 30.05
C SER A 80 -34.21 3.45 30.82
N ILE A 81 -35.48 3.50 30.38
CA ILE A 81 -36.54 4.28 31.03
C ILE A 81 -37.08 3.53 32.26
N ASN A 82 -37.29 4.27 33.36
CA ASN A 82 -37.86 3.74 34.60
C ASN A 82 -39.20 3.00 34.36
N ASN A 83 -39.36 1.81 34.95
CA ASN A 83 -40.50 0.87 34.84
C ASN A 83 -40.47 -0.14 33.66
N ASN A 84 -39.41 -0.18 32.86
CA ASN A 84 -39.26 -1.14 31.75
C ASN A 84 -38.33 -2.33 32.07
N GLN A 85 -38.05 -2.60 33.35
CA GLN A 85 -37.05 -3.60 33.78
C GLN A 85 -37.31 -5.00 33.21
N LYS A 86 -38.58 -5.42 33.20
CA LYS A 86 -39.00 -6.71 32.63
C LYS A 86 -38.57 -6.88 31.16
N TYR A 87 -38.57 -5.79 30.39
CA TYR A 87 -38.17 -5.85 28.98
C TYR A 87 -36.65 -5.94 28.79
N CYS A 88 -35.84 -5.52 29.77
CA CYS A 88 -34.39 -5.71 29.72
C CYS A 88 -34.04 -7.20 29.69
N GLU A 89 -34.62 -7.97 30.60
CA GLU A 89 -34.45 -9.44 30.66
C GLU A 89 -34.97 -10.12 29.38
N LEU A 90 -36.12 -9.69 28.87
CA LEU A 90 -36.71 -10.28 27.66
C LEU A 90 -35.87 -10.01 26.39
N PHE A 91 -35.34 -8.79 26.23
CA PHE A 91 -34.44 -8.49 25.11
C PHE A 91 -33.13 -9.27 25.22
N LEU A 92 -32.55 -9.32 26.42
CA LEU A 92 -31.32 -10.09 26.65
C LEU A 92 -31.53 -11.58 26.34
N GLN A 93 -32.66 -12.16 26.76
CA GLN A 93 -32.99 -13.55 26.47
C GLN A 93 -33.09 -13.82 24.97
N ILE A 94 -33.65 -12.90 24.18
CA ILE A 94 -33.69 -13.02 22.70
C ILE A 94 -32.27 -13.09 22.14
N LEU A 95 -31.38 -12.18 22.56
CA LEU A 95 -29.99 -12.17 22.13
C LEU A 95 -29.29 -13.50 22.45
N ILE A 96 -29.50 -14.03 23.66
CA ILE A 96 -28.92 -15.30 24.12
C ILE A 96 -29.49 -16.48 23.32
N ASP A 97 -30.81 -16.60 23.22
CA ASP A 97 -31.47 -17.75 22.58
C ASP A 97 -31.13 -17.84 21.09
N VAL A 98 -31.10 -16.70 20.40
CA VAL A 98 -30.72 -16.63 18.98
C VAL A 98 -29.24 -16.97 18.78
N THR A 99 -28.36 -16.43 19.62
CA THR A 99 -26.91 -16.73 19.54
C THR A 99 -26.64 -18.20 19.86
N LYS A 100 -27.32 -18.76 20.87
CA LYS A 100 -27.24 -20.17 21.24
C LYS A 100 -27.71 -21.07 20.11
N TYR A 101 -28.84 -20.76 19.49
CA TYR A 101 -29.34 -21.51 18.34
C TYR A 101 -28.35 -21.47 17.17
N ALA A 102 -27.79 -20.31 16.84
CA ALA A 102 -26.80 -20.19 15.76
C ALA A 102 -25.54 -21.04 16.05
N LYS A 103 -25.05 -21.00 17.29
CA LYS A 103 -23.92 -21.82 17.74
C LYS A 103 -24.21 -23.33 17.70
N GLU A 104 -25.40 -23.76 18.11
CA GLU A 104 -25.82 -25.17 18.08
C GLU A 104 -26.04 -25.70 16.65
N ASN A 105 -26.28 -24.82 15.68
CA ASN A 105 -26.53 -25.15 14.27
C ASN A 105 -25.37 -24.74 13.33
N ASP A 106 -24.21 -24.36 13.89
CA ASP A 106 -22.97 -24.06 13.17
C ASP A 106 -23.12 -23.04 12.01
N PHE A 107 -23.78 -21.90 12.30
CA PHE A 107 -23.86 -20.81 11.33
C PHE A 107 -23.69 -19.43 11.98
N SER A 108 -23.31 -18.44 11.18
CA SER A 108 -23.12 -17.06 11.64
C SER A 108 -23.84 -16.05 10.75
N ASN A 109 -24.33 -14.96 11.34
CA ASN A 109 -24.94 -13.86 10.59
C ASN A 109 -24.47 -12.52 11.19
N TYR A 110 -23.38 -11.98 10.64
CA TYR A 110 -22.76 -10.74 11.12
C TYR A 110 -23.72 -9.55 11.16
N LYS A 111 -24.74 -9.51 10.28
CA LYS A 111 -25.75 -8.42 10.28
C LYS A 111 -26.62 -8.50 11.52
N THR A 112 -27.05 -9.70 11.91
CA THR A 112 -27.77 -9.93 13.17
C THR A 112 -26.88 -9.57 14.37
N TRP A 113 -25.61 -9.99 14.38
CA TRP A 113 -24.68 -9.69 15.48
C TRP A 113 -24.39 -8.20 15.65
N TRP A 114 -24.24 -7.47 14.55
CA TRP A 114 -24.10 -6.02 14.58
C TRP A 114 -25.35 -5.29 15.10
N GLN A 115 -26.54 -5.76 14.76
CA GLN A 115 -27.78 -5.18 15.31
C GLN A 115 -27.96 -5.57 16.79
N PHE A 116 -27.58 -6.78 17.16
CA PHE A 116 -27.60 -7.26 18.54
C PHE A 116 -26.60 -6.53 19.42
N SER A 117 -25.41 -6.19 18.93
CA SER A 117 -24.47 -5.37 19.70
C SER A 117 -25.09 -4.02 20.03
N GLN A 118 -25.73 -3.33 19.07
CA GLN A 118 -26.45 -2.07 19.32
C GLN A 118 -27.60 -2.22 20.34
N VAL A 119 -28.33 -3.33 20.30
CA VAL A 119 -29.37 -3.62 21.30
C VAL A 119 -28.74 -3.81 22.67
N LEU A 120 -27.69 -4.63 22.78
CA LEU A 120 -26.99 -4.94 24.01
C LEU A 120 -26.45 -3.67 24.68
N THR A 121 -25.88 -2.73 23.92
CA THR A 121 -25.37 -1.46 24.46
C THR A 121 -26.45 -0.58 25.09
N ASN A 122 -27.72 -0.78 24.73
CA ASN A 122 -28.86 -0.06 25.29
C ASN A 122 -29.49 -0.75 26.51
N ILE A 123 -29.14 -2.01 26.80
CA ILE A 123 -29.59 -2.71 28.00
C ILE A 123 -28.77 -2.20 29.19
N PRO A 124 -29.41 -1.71 30.27
CA PRO A 124 -28.66 -1.26 31.44
C PRO A 124 -27.82 -2.41 32.02
N TYR A 125 -26.53 -2.15 32.26
CA TYR A 125 -25.55 -3.18 32.64
C TYR A 125 -25.97 -4.03 33.85
N GLN A 126 -26.77 -3.49 34.77
CA GLN A 126 -27.29 -4.18 35.95
C GLN A 126 -28.19 -5.38 35.64
N TYR A 127 -28.68 -5.50 34.39
CA TYR A 127 -29.49 -6.64 33.93
C TYR A 127 -28.70 -7.64 33.09
N ILE A 128 -27.40 -7.39 32.85
CA ILE A 128 -26.55 -8.26 32.02
C ILE A 128 -25.67 -9.07 32.97
N ALA A 129 -25.90 -10.39 33.08
CA ALA A 129 -24.99 -11.23 33.82
C ALA A 129 -23.65 -11.36 33.07
N VAL A 130 -22.54 -11.44 33.81
CA VAL A 130 -21.20 -11.55 33.20
C VAL A 130 -21.09 -12.82 32.35
N ASP A 131 -21.73 -13.92 32.78
CA ASP A 131 -21.74 -15.18 32.05
C ASP A 131 -22.42 -15.03 30.69
N ASP A 132 -23.48 -14.22 30.57
CA ASP A 132 -24.23 -14.00 29.33
C ASP A 132 -23.41 -13.27 28.25
N LEU A 133 -22.30 -12.64 28.61
CA LEU A 133 -21.41 -11.95 27.66
C LEU A 133 -20.70 -12.92 26.71
N TRP A 134 -20.79 -14.24 26.92
CA TRP A 134 -20.27 -15.26 25.99
C TRP A 134 -20.77 -15.05 24.55
N ILE A 135 -21.94 -14.41 24.36
CA ILE A 135 -22.48 -14.06 23.05
C ILE A 135 -21.53 -13.14 22.27
N ILE A 136 -20.84 -12.22 22.94
CA ILE A 136 -19.87 -11.31 22.30
C ILE A 136 -18.66 -12.09 21.80
N ASP A 137 -18.19 -13.08 22.55
CA ASP A 137 -17.08 -13.94 22.11
C ASP A 137 -17.42 -14.66 20.81
N TYR A 138 -18.65 -15.17 20.72
CA TYR A 138 -19.15 -15.83 19.51
C TYR A 138 -19.26 -14.85 18.34
N TRP A 139 -19.80 -13.63 18.56
CA TRP A 139 -19.93 -12.63 17.51
C TRP A 139 -18.58 -12.16 16.96
N LEU A 140 -17.56 -12.06 17.81
CA LEU A 140 -16.20 -11.68 17.40
C LEU A 140 -15.45 -12.82 16.69
N ASP A 141 -15.97 -14.05 16.68
CA ASP A 141 -15.44 -15.18 15.90
C ASP A 141 -16.11 -15.31 14.51
N ASP A 142 -17.03 -14.42 14.14
CA ASP A 142 -17.75 -14.46 12.85
C ASP A 142 -16.79 -14.50 11.65
N ILE A 143 -16.97 -15.44 10.73
CA ILE A 143 -16.03 -15.66 9.62
C ILE A 143 -16.13 -14.63 8.48
N TYR A 144 -17.12 -13.74 8.51
CA TYR A 144 -17.42 -12.78 7.44
C TYR A 144 -17.03 -11.35 7.82
N GLU A 145 -17.49 -10.85 8.97
CA GLU A 145 -17.25 -9.47 9.42
C GLU A 145 -17.31 -9.40 10.95
N ARG A 146 -16.34 -8.72 11.57
CA ARG A 146 -16.24 -8.57 13.04
C ARG A 146 -16.04 -7.13 13.51
N GLY A 147 -15.60 -6.24 12.62
CA GLY A 147 -15.23 -4.86 12.92
C GLY A 147 -16.43 -4.03 13.38
N LEU A 148 -17.61 -4.26 12.81
CA LEU A 148 -18.84 -3.57 13.23
C LEU A 148 -19.22 -3.91 14.68
N VAL A 149 -19.09 -5.17 15.09
CA VAL A 149 -19.33 -5.58 16.49
C VAL A 149 -18.25 -4.99 17.41
N ALA A 150 -16.98 -5.07 17.00
CA ALA A 150 -15.86 -4.49 17.76
C ALA A 150 -16.03 -2.97 17.95
N GLN A 151 -16.54 -2.26 16.95
CA GLN A 151 -16.84 -0.84 17.03
C GLN A 151 -17.96 -0.53 18.04
N GLU A 152 -19.10 -1.22 17.97
CA GLU A 152 -20.21 -0.96 18.90
C GLU A 152 -19.83 -1.30 20.35
N ILE A 153 -19.19 -2.45 20.56
CA ILE A 153 -18.85 -2.95 21.90
C ILE A 153 -17.61 -2.24 22.46
N GLY A 154 -16.51 -2.21 21.72
CA GLY A 154 -15.22 -1.71 22.19
C GLY A 154 -15.06 -0.20 22.05
N GLU A 155 -15.47 0.38 20.92
CA GLU A 155 -15.22 1.81 20.65
C GLU A 155 -16.28 2.72 21.31
N LYS A 156 -17.53 2.26 21.39
CA LYS A 156 -18.68 3.06 21.86
C LYS A 156 -19.11 2.70 23.28
N TRP A 157 -19.35 1.41 23.58
CA TRP A 157 -19.94 1.01 24.86
C TRP A 157 -18.94 0.87 26.00
N LEU A 158 -17.83 0.17 25.77
CA LEU A 158 -16.81 -0.09 26.80
C LEU A 158 -16.30 1.18 27.51
N PRO A 159 -16.02 2.33 26.84
CA PRO A 159 -15.66 3.57 27.52
C PRO A 159 -16.73 4.05 28.52
N SER A 160 -18.01 3.87 28.19
CA SER A 160 -19.12 4.28 29.07
C SER A 160 -19.25 3.38 30.31
N LEU A 161 -18.99 2.08 30.15
CA LEU A 161 -18.99 1.12 31.26
C LEU A 161 -17.83 1.39 32.22
N LEU A 162 -16.63 1.61 31.70
CA LEU A 162 -15.44 1.92 32.49
C LEU A 162 -15.65 3.19 33.32
N ASN A 163 -16.27 4.22 32.76
CA ASN A 163 -16.55 5.49 33.45
C ASN A 163 -17.73 5.44 34.44
N SER A 164 -18.47 4.34 34.53
CA SER A 164 -19.66 4.26 35.38
C SER A 164 -19.35 4.15 36.88
N ASN A 165 -18.11 3.83 37.27
CA ASN A 165 -17.66 3.58 38.64
C ASN A 165 -18.50 2.53 39.41
N ASN A 166 -19.24 1.66 38.70
CA ASN A 166 -20.07 0.62 39.30
C ASN A 166 -19.36 -0.74 39.24
N GLU A 167 -19.30 -1.48 40.35
CA GLU A 167 -18.59 -2.77 40.45
C GLU A 167 -19.05 -3.79 39.40
N HIS A 168 -20.36 -3.87 39.14
CA HIS A 168 -20.89 -4.80 38.14
C HIS A 168 -20.53 -4.37 36.70
N ALA A 169 -20.63 -3.07 36.40
CA ALA A 169 -20.21 -2.54 35.10
C ALA A 169 -18.70 -2.71 34.85
N LEU A 170 -17.88 -2.68 35.90
CA LEU A 170 -16.45 -2.96 35.81
C LEU A 170 -16.19 -4.45 35.54
N LYS A 171 -16.93 -5.37 36.17
CA LYS A 171 -16.86 -6.81 35.84
C LYS A 171 -17.25 -7.08 34.38
N VAL A 172 -18.29 -6.41 33.89
CA VAL A 172 -18.69 -6.46 32.46
C VAL A 172 -17.57 -5.91 31.58
N SER A 173 -16.99 -4.76 31.91
CA SER A 173 -15.88 -4.14 31.17
C SER A 173 -14.68 -5.08 31.06
N LEU A 174 -14.26 -5.69 32.17
CA LEU A 174 -13.13 -6.63 32.20
C LEU A 174 -13.39 -7.83 31.30
N LYS A 175 -14.62 -8.36 31.32
CA LYS A 175 -14.97 -9.50 30.46
C LYS A 175 -15.02 -9.14 28.98
N ILE A 176 -15.43 -7.93 28.63
CA ILE A 176 -15.40 -7.43 27.25
C ILE A 176 -13.96 -7.24 26.78
N LEU A 177 -13.07 -6.70 27.63
CA LEU A 177 -11.64 -6.58 27.31
C LEU A 177 -11.01 -7.95 26.99
N ASP A 178 -11.36 -8.99 27.76
CA ASP A 178 -10.87 -10.37 27.56
C ASP A 178 -11.24 -10.88 26.16
N TYR A 179 -12.43 -10.54 25.68
CA TYR A 179 -12.85 -10.89 24.32
C TYR A 179 -12.22 -10.01 23.24
N LEU A 180 -12.14 -8.69 23.42
CA LEU A 180 -11.59 -7.80 22.39
C LEU A 180 -10.09 -8.04 22.14
N TYR A 181 -9.32 -8.34 23.18
CA TYR A 181 -7.87 -8.56 23.10
C TYR A 181 -7.48 -10.03 23.02
N LYS A 182 -8.44 -10.93 22.78
CA LYS A 182 -8.17 -12.35 22.52
C LYS A 182 -7.38 -12.49 21.23
N ILE A 183 -6.18 -13.08 21.32
CA ILE A 183 -5.31 -13.31 20.18
C ILE A 183 -5.71 -14.57 19.39
N VAL A 184 -5.48 -14.55 18.09
CA VAL A 184 -5.59 -15.70 17.19
C VAL A 184 -4.23 -15.90 16.51
N ILE A 185 -3.75 -17.14 16.53
CA ILE A 185 -2.49 -17.52 15.89
C ILE A 185 -2.81 -18.37 14.67
N PHE A 186 -2.21 -18.03 13.52
CA PHE A 186 -2.44 -18.73 12.27
C PHE A 186 -1.16 -18.80 11.42
N GLU A 187 -1.17 -19.69 10.43
CA GLU A 187 -0.06 -19.85 9.48
C GLU A 187 -0.35 -19.11 8.19
N ARG A 188 0.58 -18.25 7.77
CA ARG A 188 0.55 -17.52 6.51
C ARG A 188 1.63 -18.06 5.58
N LYS A 189 1.25 -18.44 4.36
CA LYS A 189 2.20 -18.81 3.30
C LYS A 189 2.69 -17.56 2.56
N LEU A 190 4.00 -17.38 2.51
CA LEU A 190 4.71 -16.35 1.76
C LEU A 190 5.70 -17.08 0.82
N GLY A 191 5.25 -17.35 -0.41
CA GLY A 191 5.97 -18.23 -1.34
C GLY A 191 6.06 -19.66 -0.79
N GLU A 192 7.27 -20.22 -0.76
CA GLU A 192 7.53 -21.56 -0.19
C GLU A 192 7.66 -21.56 1.34
N ARG A 193 7.73 -20.40 1.99
CA ARG A 193 7.90 -20.28 3.44
C ARG A 193 6.55 -20.12 4.13
N THR A 194 6.38 -20.82 5.25
CA THR A 194 5.22 -20.66 6.13
C THR A 194 5.67 -19.87 7.36
N LYS A 195 5.04 -18.72 7.60
CA LYS A 195 5.29 -17.87 8.77
C LYS A 195 4.07 -17.95 9.69
N ARG A 196 4.32 -18.17 10.98
CA ARG A 196 3.29 -18.13 12.01
C ARG A 196 3.09 -16.67 12.45
N GLU A 197 1.85 -16.19 12.42
CA GLU A 197 1.50 -14.81 12.77
C GLU A 197 0.41 -14.80 13.84
N ALA A 198 0.45 -13.79 14.72
CA ALA A 198 -0.54 -13.54 15.75
C ALA A 198 -1.31 -12.26 15.40
N ALA A 199 -2.63 -12.28 15.52
CA ALA A 199 -3.48 -11.12 15.29
C ALA A 199 -4.61 -11.03 16.31
N LEU A 200 -5.19 -9.84 16.45
CA LEU A 200 -6.50 -9.68 17.05
C LEU A 200 -7.58 -10.19 16.07
N ARG A 201 -8.78 -10.47 16.60
CA ARG A 201 -9.88 -11.04 15.79
C ARG A 201 -10.41 -10.10 14.71
N PHE A 202 -10.17 -8.81 14.82
CA PHE A 202 -10.57 -7.76 13.89
C PHE A 202 -9.34 -6.95 13.45
N ASP A 203 -9.51 -6.13 12.41
CA ASP A 203 -8.39 -5.40 11.81
C ASP A 203 -7.73 -4.36 12.74
N TYR A 204 -6.52 -3.95 12.33
CA TYR A 204 -5.73 -2.96 13.04
C TYR A 204 -6.46 -1.62 13.25
N TYR A 205 -7.24 -1.17 12.27
CA TYR A 205 -7.91 0.13 12.33
C TYR A 205 -8.90 0.19 13.49
N HIS A 206 -9.69 -0.87 13.69
CA HIS A 206 -10.57 -0.99 14.84
C HIS A 206 -9.78 -1.16 16.14
N ALA A 207 -8.72 -1.97 16.16
CA ALA A 207 -7.89 -2.19 17.34
C ALA A 207 -7.21 -0.94 17.88
N GLU A 208 -6.61 -0.12 17.00
CA GLU A 208 -5.96 1.13 17.38
C GLU A 208 -6.97 2.12 17.97
N LYS A 209 -8.13 2.29 17.31
CA LYS A 209 -9.19 3.18 17.78
C LYS A 209 -9.76 2.78 19.13
N ILE A 210 -10.01 1.48 19.34
CA ILE A 210 -10.50 0.95 20.61
C ILE A 210 -9.44 1.20 21.69
N THR A 211 -8.20 0.78 21.45
CA THR A 211 -7.08 0.90 22.41
C THR A 211 -6.88 2.34 22.86
N THR A 212 -6.85 3.28 21.91
CA THR A 212 -6.69 4.71 22.18
C THR A 212 -7.78 5.26 23.11
N LYS A 213 -9.01 4.71 23.05
CA LYS A 213 -10.13 5.14 23.90
C LYS A 213 -10.20 4.42 25.25
N VAL A 214 -9.73 3.18 25.33
CA VAL A 214 -10.00 2.30 26.49
C VAL A 214 -8.79 2.05 27.38
N ALA A 215 -7.55 2.17 26.89
CA ALA A 215 -6.36 1.80 27.66
C ALA A 215 -6.25 2.59 28.97
N GLU A 216 -6.22 3.93 28.91
CA GLU A 216 -6.17 4.77 30.12
C GLU A 216 -7.38 4.56 31.04
N LEU A 217 -8.58 4.38 30.48
CA LEU A 217 -9.79 4.13 31.28
C LEU A 217 -9.72 2.77 31.99
N SER A 218 -9.13 1.77 31.34
CA SER A 218 -8.98 0.42 31.89
C SER A 218 -8.05 0.44 33.10
N GLY A 219 -6.89 1.09 33.00
CA GLY A 219 -6.00 1.25 34.13
C GLY A 219 -6.55 2.13 35.26
N LEU A 220 -7.23 3.22 34.91
CA LEU A 220 -7.86 4.12 35.88
C LEU A 220 -8.89 3.39 36.75
N HIS A 221 -9.77 2.59 36.13
CA HIS A 221 -10.96 2.04 36.77
C HIS A 221 -10.86 0.55 37.15
N LEU A 222 -10.21 -0.27 36.34
CA LEU A 222 -9.99 -1.71 36.62
C LEU A 222 -8.64 -1.96 37.32
N GLY A 223 -7.64 -1.10 37.07
CA GLY A 223 -6.31 -1.23 37.67
C GLY A 223 -5.62 -2.52 37.27
N ARG A 224 -5.15 -3.28 38.28
CA ARG A 224 -4.36 -4.50 38.10
C ARG A 224 -4.97 -5.52 37.15
N GLU A 225 -6.28 -5.76 37.24
CA GLU A 225 -6.95 -6.80 36.44
C GLU A 225 -6.86 -6.53 34.93
N ALA A 226 -6.92 -5.25 34.51
CA ALA A 226 -6.74 -4.90 33.11
C ALA A 226 -5.29 -5.10 32.64
N ILE A 227 -4.32 -4.78 33.50
CA ILE A 227 -2.90 -4.91 33.17
C ILE A 227 -2.53 -6.39 33.02
N GLU A 228 -2.94 -7.23 33.97
CA GLU A 228 -2.69 -8.68 33.91
C GLU A 228 -3.32 -9.33 32.66
N LEU A 229 -4.43 -8.77 32.17
CA LEU A 229 -5.07 -9.21 30.93
C LEU A 229 -4.21 -8.87 29.71
N PHE A 230 -3.75 -7.62 29.58
CA PHE A 230 -2.88 -7.22 28.46
C PHE A 230 -1.54 -7.96 28.52
N GLU A 231 -0.97 -8.13 29.71
CA GLU A 231 0.26 -8.89 29.95
C GLU A 231 0.11 -10.33 29.48
N LYS A 232 -0.96 -11.02 29.89
CA LYS A 232 -1.25 -12.40 29.49
C LYS A 232 -1.29 -12.56 27.97
N GLN A 233 -1.97 -11.66 27.26
CA GLN A 233 -2.08 -11.72 25.80
C GLN A 233 -0.75 -11.40 25.11
N LEU A 234 0.00 -10.41 25.63
CA LEU A 234 1.31 -10.05 25.11
C LEU A 234 2.32 -11.20 25.26
N ILE A 235 2.39 -11.80 26.46
CA ILE A 235 3.25 -12.95 26.74
C ILE A 235 2.89 -14.13 25.83
N ALA A 236 1.60 -14.38 25.59
CA ALA A 236 1.18 -15.46 24.71
C ALA A 236 1.72 -15.31 23.27
N ILE A 237 1.76 -14.09 22.73
CA ILE A 237 2.38 -13.81 21.42
C ILE A 237 3.89 -14.05 21.48
N ILE A 238 4.54 -13.49 22.48
CA ILE A 238 6.01 -13.50 22.61
C ILE A 238 6.55 -14.92 22.80
N VAL A 239 5.88 -15.74 23.60
CA VAL A 239 6.24 -17.16 23.80
C VAL A 239 6.06 -17.95 22.49
N ASP A 240 4.99 -17.71 21.75
CA ASP A 240 4.73 -18.41 20.49
C ASP A 240 5.75 -18.03 19.40
N GLN A 241 6.12 -16.76 19.32
CA GLN A 241 7.07 -16.24 18.33
C GLN A 241 8.54 -16.38 18.77
N GLY A 242 8.81 -16.61 20.05
CA GLY A 242 10.15 -16.74 20.61
C GLY A 242 11.00 -15.47 20.50
N ASN A 243 10.38 -14.29 20.48
CA ASN A 243 11.02 -13.04 20.05
C ASN A 243 11.31 -11.99 21.15
N ASP A 244 11.12 -12.34 22.42
CA ASP A 244 11.31 -11.42 23.55
C ASP A 244 12.71 -10.81 23.63
N GLN A 245 13.73 -11.65 23.38
CA GLN A 245 15.14 -11.25 23.41
C GLN A 245 15.51 -10.21 22.35
N TRP A 246 14.63 -10.00 21.36
CA TRP A 246 14.75 -8.98 20.32
C TRP A 246 13.73 -7.85 20.49
N SER A 247 13.14 -7.69 21.68
CA SER A 247 12.14 -6.65 21.95
C SER A 247 12.65 -5.24 21.67
N ALA A 248 13.93 -4.95 21.92
CA ALA A 248 14.54 -3.66 21.58
C ALA A 248 14.67 -3.43 20.06
N ILE A 249 14.46 -4.46 19.23
CA ILE A 249 14.52 -4.38 17.77
C ILE A 249 13.13 -4.18 17.16
N TRP A 250 12.14 -4.97 17.56
CA TRP A 250 10.77 -4.88 17.02
C TRP A 250 9.93 -3.79 17.71
N ARG A 251 10.22 -3.48 18.98
CA ARG A 251 9.70 -2.32 19.73
C ARG A 251 10.85 -1.50 20.30
N PRO A 252 11.54 -0.66 19.50
CA PRO A 252 12.69 0.12 19.97
C PRO A 252 12.41 1.04 21.16
N ALA A 253 11.20 1.60 21.27
CA ALA A 253 10.77 2.38 22.42
C ALA A 253 9.40 1.93 22.94
N ILE A 254 9.23 1.89 24.26
CA ILE A 254 7.91 1.62 24.88
C ILE A 254 6.92 2.76 24.55
N GLU A 255 7.31 4.02 24.69
CA GLU A 255 6.50 5.16 24.28
C GLU A 255 6.31 5.23 22.75
N GLU A 256 5.38 6.08 22.31
CA GLU A 256 5.21 6.34 20.89
C GLU A 256 6.43 7.04 20.31
N HIS A 257 7.10 6.37 19.37
CA HIS A 257 8.33 6.85 18.76
C HIS A 257 8.36 6.56 17.26
N THR A 258 9.10 7.37 16.49
CA THR A 258 9.27 7.21 15.04
C THR A 258 10.07 5.95 14.68
N GLN A 259 10.87 5.44 15.61
CA GLN A 259 11.63 4.19 15.45
C GLN A 259 10.78 2.92 15.60
N ASN A 260 9.57 3.01 16.16
CA ASN A 260 8.69 1.86 16.33
C ASN A 260 8.18 1.38 14.96
N LYS A 261 8.46 0.10 14.65
CA LYS A 261 8.11 -0.57 13.38
C LYS A 261 6.77 -1.31 13.52
N HIS A 262 6.18 -1.68 12.38
CA HIS A 262 5.03 -2.60 12.27
C HIS A 262 3.93 -2.29 13.31
N ARG A 263 3.48 -1.03 13.32
CA ARG A 263 2.51 -0.54 14.30
C ARG A 263 1.20 -1.33 14.26
N ASP A 264 0.94 -1.98 13.14
CA ASP A 264 -0.19 -2.85 12.85
C ASP A 264 -0.15 -4.23 13.50
N ASP A 265 0.99 -4.65 14.05
CA ASP A 265 1.13 -5.94 14.73
C ASP A 265 0.41 -5.97 16.09
N ALA A 266 -0.14 -7.13 16.46
CA ALA A 266 -0.92 -7.30 17.69
C ALA A 266 -0.11 -7.05 18.97
N GLU A 267 1.16 -7.45 18.98
CA GLU A 267 2.11 -7.17 20.08
C GLU A 267 2.32 -5.67 20.30
N ASN A 268 2.35 -4.87 19.22
CA ASN A 268 2.51 -3.42 19.32
C ASN A 268 1.26 -2.75 19.91
N ILE A 269 0.07 -3.22 19.53
CA ILE A 269 -1.20 -2.78 20.14
C ILE A 269 -1.26 -3.16 21.62
N LEU A 270 -0.83 -4.36 21.99
CA LEU A 270 -0.82 -4.80 23.38
C LEU A 270 0.19 -4.05 24.25
N VAL A 271 1.37 -3.71 23.72
CA VAL A 271 2.33 -2.83 24.42
C VAL A 271 1.73 -1.45 24.67
N HIS A 272 1.03 -0.87 23.69
CA HIS A 272 0.30 0.40 23.86
C HIS A 272 -0.78 0.27 24.95
N ALA A 273 -1.65 -0.73 24.84
CA ALA A 273 -2.72 -0.96 25.82
C ALA A 273 -2.17 -1.14 27.25
N TYR A 274 -1.11 -1.94 27.41
CA TYR A 274 -0.43 -2.16 28.68
C TYR A 274 0.14 -0.85 29.21
N ARG A 275 0.99 -0.16 28.43
CA ARG A 275 1.69 1.07 28.85
C ARG A 275 0.73 2.11 29.42
N ASP A 276 -0.34 2.43 28.69
CA ASP A 276 -1.24 3.52 29.06
C ASP A 276 -2.19 3.11 30.21
N SER A 277 -2.55 1.83 30.29
CA SER A 277 -3.26 1.26 31.45
C SER A 277 -2.39 1.30 32.71
N LEU A 278 -1.11 0.94 32.61
CA LEU A 278 -0.20 0.99 33.75
C LEU A 278 0.01 2.44 34.25
N GLY A 279 0.18 3.38 33.32
CA GLY A 279 0.34 4.80 33.66
C GLY A 279 -0.88 5.40 34.39
N SER A 280 -2.10 5.00 34.02
CA SER A 280 -3.33 5.44 34.69
C SER A 280 -3.61 4.71 36.00
N TYR A 281 -3.27 3.42 36.11
CA TYR A 281 -3.33 2.66 37.36
C TYR A 281 -2.39 3.24 38.43
N LEU A 282 -1.18 3.67 38.04
CA LEU A 282 -0.25 4.36 38.94
C LEU A 282 -0.83 5.65 39.51
N LYS A 283 -1.64 6.37 38.73
CA LYS A 283 -2.32 7.60 39.18
C LYS A 283 -3.51 7.29 40.10
N SER A 284 -4.23 6.18 39.88
CA SER A 284 -5.45 5.85 40.65
C SER A 284 -5.16 5.13 41.96
N LYS A 285 -4.21 4.19 41.96
CA LYS A 285 -3.88 3.30 43.10
C LYS A 285 -2.35 3.19 43.28
N PRO A 286 -1.67 4.28 43.65
CA PRO A 286 -0.22 4.38 43.64
C PRO A 286 0.50 3.32 44.49
N ASP A 287 0.02 3.01 45.70
CA ASP A 287 0.67 2.03 46.59
C ASP A 287 0.59 0.59 46.04
N GLU A 288 -0.57 0.22 45.49
CA GLU A 288 -0.80 -1.10 44.88
C GLU A 288 0.01 -1.24 43.59
N ALA A 289 -0.04 -0.22 42.74
CA ALA A 289 0.71 -0.15 41.49
C ALA A 289 2.22 -0.13 41.71
N TYR A 290 2.71 0.50 42.79
CA TYR A 290 4.12 0.44 43.19
C TYR A 290 4.58 -1.00 43.46
N GLN A 291 3.78 -1.80 44.18
CA GLN A 291 4.10 -3.21 44.40
C GLN A 291 4.01 -4.03 43.10
N PHE A 292 3.06 -3.69 42.22
CA PHE A 292 2.91 -4.35 40.93
C PHE A 292 4.14 -4.12 40.03
N VAL A 293 4.58 -2.87 39.86
CA VAL A 293 5.80 -2.55 39.08
C VAL A 293 7.04 -3.23 39.66
N ASN A 294 7.13 -3.35 40.99
CA ASN A 294 8.20 -4.10 41.63
C ASN A 294 8.22 -5.59 41.26
N ASN A 295 7.05 -6.20 41.06
CA ASN A 295 6.94 -7.59 40.62
C ASN A 295 7.19 -7.75 39.12
N MET A 296 6.86 -6.73 38.31
CA MET A 296 7.17 -6.75 36.88
C MET A 296 8.67 -6.94 36.63
N LEU A 297 9.54 -6.36 37.46
CA LEU A 297 11.01 -6.54 37.41
C LEU A 297 11.49 -7.95 37.83
N GLN A 298 10.58 -8.83 38.25
CA GLN A 298 10.85 -10.25 38.56
C GLN A 298 10.29 -11.19 37.49
N SER A 299 9.80 -10.64 36.38
CA SER A 299 9.23 -11.41 35.27
C SER A 299 10.32 -12.18 34.52
N ASP A 300 9.96 -13.26 33.84
CA ASP A 300 10.87 -13.97 32.94
C ASP A 300 11.02 -13.24 31.59
N TYR A 301 10.24 -12.17 31.35
CA TYR A 301 10.13 -11.50 30.05
C TYR A 301 10.73 -10.09 30.04
N GLN A 302 11.65 -9.85 29.12
CA GLN A 302 12.37 -8.59 28.92
C GLN A 302 11.42 -7.44 28.58
N ILE A 303 10.40 -7.66 27.75
CA ILE A 303 9.44 -6.57 27.43
C ILE A 303 8.72 -6.06 28.70
N VAL A 304 8.46 -6.94 29.67
CA VAL A 304 7.78 -6.59 30.93
C VAL A 304 8.70 -5.74 31.80
N HIS A 305 9.99 -6.08 31.85
CA HIS A 305 11.01 -5.23 32.50
C HIS A 305 11.07 -3.85 31.86
N ARG A 306 11.08 -3.77 30.52
CA ARG A 306 11.11 -2.49 29.80
C ARG A 306 9.89 -1.63 30.09
N LEU A 307 8.70 -2.23 30.13
CA LEU A 307 7.47 -1.55 30.56
C LEU A 307 7.57 -1.02 32.00
N ALA A 308 8.17 -1.79 32.93
CA ALA A 308 8.38 -1.37 34.31
C ALA A 308 9.36 -0.19 34.43
N ILE A 309 10.46 -0.22 33.68
CA ILE A 309 11.46 0.85 33.64
C ILE A 309 10.85 2.13 33.07
N HIS A 310 10.15 2.02 31.93
CA HIS A 310 9.44 3.14 31.33
C HIS A 310 8.42 3.75 32.30
N ALA A 311 7.61 2.92 32.96
CA ALA A 311 6.62 3.38 33.93
C ALA A 311 7.27 4.08 35.13
N THR A 312 8.40 3.56 35.61
CA THR A 312 9.20 4.15 36.70
C THR A 312 9.74 5.51 36.31
N ASN A 313 10.26 5.66 35.08
CA ASN A 313 10.70 6.96 34.57
C ASN A 313 9.54 7.96 34.48
N ALA A 314 8.45 7.58 33.80
CA ALA A 314 7.30 8.45 33.56
C ALA A 314 6.57 8.88 34.86
N ASN A 315 6.64 8.06 35.91
CA ASN A 315 5.94 8.28 37.19
C ASN A 315 6.90 8.28 38.40
N TYR A 316 8.11 8.80 38.22
CA TYR A 316 9.19 8.73 39.23
C TYR A 316 8.80 9.25 40.62
N GLN A 317 7.92 10.25 40.71
CA GLN A 317 7.45 10.76 42.01
C GLN A 317 6.79 9.67 42.87
N ILE A 318 6.09 8.73 42.23
CA ILE A 318 5.42 7.60 42.89
C ILE A 318 6.39 6.42 43.01
N LEU A 319 7.19 6.18 41.96
CA LEU A 319 8.02 4.98 41.83
C LEU A 319 9.49 5.16 42.22
N SER A 320 9.89 6.28 42.83
CA SER A 320 11.29 6.53 43.23
C SER A 320 11.91 5.46 44.13
N GLY A 321 11.09 4.75 44.92
CA GLY A 321 11.56 3.61 45.72
C GLY A 321 11.93 2.37 44.91
N VAL A 322 11.71 2.34 43.59
CA VAL A 322 12.12 1.26 42.68
C VAL A 322 13.56 1.46 42.20
N THR A 323 14.12 2.67 42.36
CA THR A 323 15.46 3.04 41.87
C THR A 323 16.53 2.04 42.27
N ASP A 324 16.58 1.62 43.53
CA ASP A 324 17.64 0.71 44.01
C ASP A 324 17.60 -0.67 43.32
N LYS A 325 16.44 -1.09 42.81
CA LYS A 325 16.31 -2.34 42.02
C LYS A 325 16.72 -2.16 40.56
N LEU A 326 16.60 -0.95 40.02
CA LEU A 326 17.00 -0.63 38.65
C LEU A 326 18.50 -0.34 38.54
N LEU A 327 19.15 -0.02 39.66
CA LEU A 327 20.61 0.06 39.75
C LEU A 327 21.21 -1.34 39.90
N ASP A 328 21.09 -2.12 38.83
CA ASP A 328 21.64 -3.46 38.67
C ASP A 328 22.32 -3.59 37.30
N GLU A 329 23.38 -4.40 37.21
CA GLU A 329 24.18 -4.59 35.99
C GLU A 329 23.32 -5.10 34.82
N ILE A 330 22.32 -5.94 35.09
CA ILE A 330 21.46 -6.53 34.05
C ILE A 330 20.70 -5.47 33.23
N TYR A 331 20.46 -4.29 33.81
CA TYR A 331 19.71 -3.21 33.17
C TYR A 331 20.62 -2.24 32.39
N LEU A 332 21.94 -2.36 32.53
CA LEU A 332 22.92 -1.60 31.74
C LEU A 332 23.31 -2.35 30.44
N GLU A 333 22.40 -3.18 29.92
CA GLU A 333 22.53 -3.93 28.68
C GLU A 333 21.83 -3.28 27.47
N SER A 334 22.12 -3.77 26.26
CA SER A 334 21.52 -3.26 25.02
C SER A 334 20.00 -3.39 24.97
N ASN A 335 19.44 -4.44 25.59
CA ASN A 335 18.01 -4.73 25.48
C ASN A 335 17.15 -3.78 26.32
N TYR A 336 17.72 -3.15 27.35
CA TYR A 336 17.04 -2.19 28.22
C TYR A 336 17.48 -0.74 27.99
N ARG A 337 18.39 -0.52 27.02
CA ARG A 337 19.13 0.73 26.86
C ARG A 337 18.23 1.95 26.80
N HIS A 338 17.18 1.91 25.96
CA HIS A 338 16.31 3.06 25.75
C HIS A 338 15.62 3.51 27.03
N GLU A 339 14.90 2.58 27.67
CA GLU A 339 14.14 2.91 28.87
C GLU A 339 15.05 3.27 30.05
N MET A 340 16.19 2.58 30.22
CA MET A 340 17.13 2.86 31.31
C MET A 340 17.91 4.15 31.12
N TRP A 341 18.30 4.47 29.87
CA TRP A 341 19.02 5.70 29.57
C TRP A 341 18.14 6.92 29.90
N HIS A 342 16.87 6.88 29.48
CA HIS A 342 15.90 7.94 29.80
C HIS A 342 15.57 7.99 31.30
N PHE A 343 15.49 6.84 31.99
CA PHE A 343 15.35 6.80 33.44
C PHE A 343 16.48 7.56 34.15
N LEU A 344 17.74 7.29 33.79
CA LEU A 344 18.90 7.99 34.35
C LEU A 344 18.88 9.47 33.96
N LYS A 345 18.69 9.80 32.68
CA LYS A 345 18.71 11.18 32.17
C LYS A 345 17.67 12.06 32.87
N CYS A 346 16.47 11.54 33.10
CA CYS A 346 15.40 12.31 33.70
C CYS A 346 15.49 12.40 35.23
N ASN A 347 16.05 11.39 35.92
CA ASN A 347 15.89 11.26 37.37
C ASN A 347 17.18 11.33 38.19
N TYR A 348 18.37 11.25 37.58
CA TYR A 348 19.65 11.21 38.31
C TYR A 348 19.86 12.40 39.25
N HIS A 349 19.40 13.60 38.88
CA HIS A 349 19.47 14.78 39.74
C HIS A 349 18.74 14.62 41.10
N ARG A 350 17.79 13.68 41.18
CA ARG A 350 17.00 13.34 42.39
C ARG A 350 17.60 12.18 43.19
N PHE A 351 18.64 11.53 42.69
CA PHE A 351 19.28 10.41 43.38
C PHE A 351 20.03 10.91 44.61
N ASN A 352 19.98 10.12 45.69
CA ASN A 352 20.80 10.34 46.86
C ASN A 352 22.27 9.99 46.55
N ASN A 353 23.20 10.31 47.46
CA ASN A 353 24.63 10.11 47.21
C ASN A 353 24.99 8.62 47.00
N GLU A 354 24.38 7.70 47.74
CA GLU A 354 24.60 6.26 47.61
C GLU A 354 24.15 5.73 46.24
N GLN A 355 22.98 6.18 45.76
CA GLN A 355 22.46 5.85 44.43
C GLN A 355 23.35 6.39 43.30
N ARG A 356 23.89 7.61 43.46
CA ARG A 356 24.85 8.19 42.50
C ARG A 356 26.15 7.41 42.47
N GLU A 357 26.70 7.08 43.64
CA GLU A 357 27.91 6.25 43.77
C GLU A 357 27.69 4.87 43.16
N THR A 358 26.54 4.24 43.42
CA THR A 358 26.17 2.94 42.85
C THR A 358 26.04 3.03 41.33
N THR A 359 25.38 4.06 40.79
CA THR A 359 25.26 4.28 39.34
C THR A 359 26.64 4.38 38.69
N LEU A 360 27.54 5.19 39.25
CA LEU A 360 28.90 5.34 38.72
C LEU A 360 29.71 4.04 38.84
N SER A 361 29.55 3.30 39.94
CA SER A 361 30.19 2.00 40.13
C SER A 361 29.74 0.99 39.07
N LEU A 362 28.43 0.90 38.81
CA LEU A 362 27.85 0.00 37.80
C LEU A 362 28.30 0.37 36.39
N ILE A 363 28.36 1.66 36.07
CA ILE A 363 28.90 2.08 34.78
C ILE A 363 30.37 1.67 34.68
N SER A 364 31.16 1.86 35.74
CA SER A 364 32.59 1.53 35.73
C SER A 364 32.91 0.04 35.72
N SER A 365 31.94 -0.83 36.07
CA SER A 365 32.11 -2.28 36.04
C SER A 365 31.79 -2.92 34.68
N ILE A 366 31.29 -2.14 33.71
CA ILE A 366 31.01 -2.66 32.37
C ILE A 366 32.34 -3.05 31.72
N GLU A 367 32.48 -4.30 31.30
CA GLU A 367 33.61 -4.76 30.51
C GLU A 367 33.13 -5.27 29.15
N ARG A 368 33.81 -4.86 28.08
CA ARG A 368 33.59 -5.38 26.73
C ARG A 368 34.79 -6.17 26.27
N PHE A 369 34.53 -7.28 25.60
CA PHE A 369 35.53 -8.18 25.08
C PHE A 369 35.47 -8.21 23.55
N ASP A 370 36.59 -8.46 22.90
CA ASP A 370 36.64 -8.73 21.45
C ASP A 370 36.19 -10.16 21.11
N ASP A 371 36.16 -10.50 19.82
CA ASP A 371 35.73 -11.82 19.33
C ASP A 371 36.61 -12.97 19.86
N ASP A 372 37.85 -12.67 20.30
CA ASP A 372 38.80 -13.60 20.90
C ASP A 372 38.72 -13.59 22.45
N ASN A 373 37.69 -12.93 23.02
CA ASN A 373 37.41 -12.83 24.44
C ASN A 373 38.49 -12.08 25.27
N ASN A 374 39.21 -11.14 24.65
CA ASN A 374 40.15 -10.25 25.33
C ASN A 374 39.49 -8.91 25.69
N PRO A 375 39.83 -8.29 26.83
CA PRO A 375 39.30 -6.97 27.20
C PRO A 375 39.56 -5.92 26.11
N HIS A 376 38.50 -5.30 25.62
CA HIS A 376 38.54 -4.27 24.60
C HIS A 376 38.35 -2.89 25.23
N GLU A 377 39.46 -2.20 25.48
CA GLU A 377 39.49 -0.91 26.18
C GLU A 377 38.62 0.16 25.51
N GLY A 378 38.70 0.30 24.18
CA GLY A 378 37.90 1.28 23.41
C GLY A 378 36.38 1.05 23.49
N ALA A 379 35.91 -0.17 23.24
CA ALA A 379 34.49 -0.54 23.32
C ALA A 379 33.93 -0.45 24.75
N THR A 380 34.76 -0.77 25.75
CA THR A 380 34.46 -0.58 27.16
C THR A 380 34.24 0.90 27.46
N ALA A 381 35.21 1.75 27.09
CA ALA A 381 35.10 3.20 27.27
C ALA A 381 33.91 3.81 26.50
N TYR A 382 33.60 3.30 25.30
CA TYR A 382 32.43 3.74 24.54
C TYR A 382 31.11 3.38 25.26
N ASN A 383 31.01 2.18 25.85
CA ASN A 383 29.85 1.81 26.68
C ASN A 383 29.74 2.67 27.95
N HIS A 384 30.85 2.98 28.61
CA HIS A 384 30.84 3.92 29.72
C HIS A 384 30.30 5.29 29.28
N ALA A 385 30.77 5.79 28.13
CA ALA A 385 30.35 7.07 27.59
C ALA A 385 28.85 7.10 27.27
N ILE A 386 28.25 6.00 26.76
CA ILE A 386 26.80 5.91 26.50
C ILE A 386 25.99 6.24 27.76
N TRP A 387 26.31 5.59 28.87
CA TRP A 387 25.58 5.76 30.13
C TRP A 387 25.92 7.07 30.83
N LEU A 388 27.20 7.48 30.80
CA LEU A 388 27.64 8.76 31.36
C LEU A 388 27.00 9.95 30.62
N ALA A 389 26.72 9.84 29.32
CA ALA A 389 26.01 10.88 28.57
C ALA A 389 24.65 11.24 29.17
N ALA A 390 23.96 10.27 29.79
CA ALA A 390 22.69 10.52 30.48
C ALA A 390 22.85 11.44 31.70
N ILE A 391 24.00 11.38 32.40
CA ILE A 391 24.17 11.97 33.74
C ILE A 391 25.25 13.08 33.82
N ARG A 392 26.04 13.29 32.76
CA ARG A 392 27.20 14.19 32.73
C ARG A 392 26.91 15.63 33.19
N GLU A 393 25.70 16.12 32.96
CA GLU A 393 25.25 17.48 33.31
C GLU A 393 24.98 17.69 34.81
N HIS A 394 25.11 16.65 35.65
CA HIS A 394 24.70 16.67 37.06
C HIS A 394 25.84 16.71 38.08
N GLY A 395 27.10 16.78 37.65
CA GLY A 395 28.24 16.99 38.54
C GLY A 395 29.60 17.02 37.82
N GLU A 396 30.61 17.59 38.47
CA GLU A 396 31.96 17.68 37.90
C GLU A 396 32.63 16.30 37.76
N ASN A 397 32.27 15.32 38.58
CA ASN A 397 32.87 13.99 38.53
C ASN A 397 32.33 13.20 37.34
N GLU A 398 31.01 13.24 37.14
CA GLU A 398 30.29 12.62 36.02
C GLU A 398 30.81 13.16 34.68
N GLU A 399 30.94 14.48 34.56
CA GLU A 399 31.51 15.11 33.36
C GLU A 399 32.97 14.71 33.15
N LYS A 400 33.80 14.70 34.20
CA LYS A 400 35.21 14.25 34.09
C LYS A 400 35.30 12.80 33.62
N LEU A 401 34.45 11.91 34.14
CA LEU A 401 34.38 10.52 33.72
C LEU A 401 33.91 10.38 32.27
N TYR A 402 32.91 11.17 31.85
CA TYR A 402 32.45 11.18 30.45
C TYR A 402 33.59 11.60 29.51
N GLN A 403 34.22 12.74 29.79
CA GLN A 403 35.35 13.28 29.01
C GLN A 403 36.54 12.33 28.95
N HIS A 404 36.82 11.62 30.06
CA HIS A 404 37.85 10.60 30.10
C HIS A 404 37.53 9.42 29.17
N ASN A 405 36.30 8.91 29.23
CA ASN A 405 35.89 7.74 28.45
C ASN A 405 35.75 8.06 26.95
N ILE A 406 35.22 9.23 26.55
CA ILE A 406 35.20 9.62 25.13
C ILE A 406 36.61 9.77 24.55
N LYS A 407 37.58 10.22 25.37
CA LYS A 407 38.97 10.33 24.94
C LYS A 407 39.61 8.97 24.67
N ILE A 408 39.25 7.94 25.46
CA ILE A 408 39.70 6.56 25.25
C ILE A 408 38.96 5.94 24.05
N ALA A 409 37.64 6.13 23.96
CA ALA A 409 36.79 5.64 22.88
C ALA A 409 37.07 6.32 21.52
N LYS A 410 37.71 7.50 21.54
CA LYS A 410 38.01 8.39 20.41
C LYS A 410 36.79 8.99 19.70
N THR A 411 35.59 8.77 20.21
CA THR A 411 34.34 9.27 19.61
C THR A 411 33.25 9.45 20.68
N GLU A 412 32.26 10.29 20.39
CA GLU A 412 31.07 10.47 21.23
C GLU A 412 29.94 9.52 20.79
N PRO A 413 29.14 8.97 21.71
CA PRO A 413 28.00 8.14 21.33
C PRO A 413 26.89 8.93 20.62
N GLU A 414 26.54 8.54 19.40
CA GLU A 414 25.38 9.07 18.65
C GLU A 414 24.11 8.28 18.99
N HIS A 415 23.04 8.98 19.36
CA HIS A 415 21.79 8.37 19.88
C HIS A 415 22.05 7.40 21.04
N PRO A 416 22.67 7.87 22.14
CA PRO A 416 23.09 7.01 23.26
C PRO A 416 21.93 6.26 23.93
N ASP A 417 20.69 6.72 23.74
CA ASP A 417 19.49 6.07 24.24
C ASP A 417 19.15 4.78 23.48
N PHE A 418 19.48 4.65 22.18
CA PHE A 418 19.10 3.46 21.40
C PHE A 418 20.24 2.44 21.28
N SER A 419 19.90 1.15 21.42
CA SER A 419 20.83 0.04 21.16
C SER A 419 21.00 -0.27 19.68
N SER A 420 19.97 0.03 18.92
CA SER A 420 19.97 0.05 17.46
C SER A 420 19.09 1.21 17.02
N TYR A 421 19.70 2.26 16.47
CA TYR A 421 18.98 3.40 15.91
C TYR A 421 18.99 3.32 14.39
N MET A 422 17.80 3.23 13.79
CA MET A 422 17.64 3.42 12.36
C MET A 422 17.48 4.90 12.08
N SER A 423 18.59 5.57 11.79
CA SER A 423 18.45 6.76 10.97
C SER A 423 17.87 6.33 9.61
N VAL A 424 16.92 7.08 9.07
CA VAL A 424 16.74 7.07 7.62
C VAL A 424 18.06 7.62 7.09
N GLY A 425 18.97 6.70 6.78
CA GLY A 425 20.38 7.00 6.68
C GLY A 425 20.65 8.01 5.56
N ARG A 426 20.92 9.25 5.95
CA ARG A 426 22.06 10.02 5.45
C ARG A 426 23.35 9.68 6.24
N GLY A 427 23.41 8.53 6.91
CA GLY A 427 24.61 8.07 7.62
C GLY A 427 25.68 7.64 6.62
N GLY A 428 26.81 8.36 6.60
CA GLY A 428 27.89 8.26 5.61
C GLY A 428 28.31 9.60 4.99
N ASN A 429 27.60 10.71 5.23
CA ASN A 429 27.70 11.89 4.36
C ASN A 429 28.50 13.08 4.88
N GLU A 430 29.02 13.06 6.12
CA GLU A 430 29.81 14.19 6.61
C GLU A 430 31.23 14.13 6.03
N SER A 431 31.68 15.25 5.44
CA SER A 431 33.00 15.32 4.84
C SER A 431 34.07 15.58 5.90
N PRO A 432 35.20 14.87 5.87
CA PRO A 432 36.37 15.11 6.74
C PRO A 432 37.01 16.49 6.52
N ILE A 433 36.74 17.10 5.37
CA ILE A 433 37.20 18.45 5.03
C ILE A 433 35.97 19.32 4.78
N PRO A 434 35.74 20.37 5.59
CA PRO A 434 34.63 21.30 5.38
C PRO A 434 34.63 21.88 3.97
N LEU A 435 33.43 22.10 3.42
CA LEU A 435 33.28 22.62 2.05
C LEU A 435 33.98 23.98 1.86
N ASP A 436 33.95 24.85 2.86
CA ASP A 436 34.58 26.18 2.75
C ASP A 436 36.12 26.09 2.76
N ASP A 437 36.70 25.08 3.41
CA ASP A 437 38.13 24.82 3.35
C ASP A 437 38.50 24.30 1.96
N LEU A 438 37.69 23.40 1.37
CA LEU A 438 37.88 22.94 -0.01
C LEU A 438 37.79 24.09 -1.02
N LYS A 439 36.90 25.06 -0.82
CA LYS A 439 36.79 26.26 -1.69
C LYS A 439 38.03 27.14 -1.62
N ALA A 440 38.65 27.25 -0.45
CA ALA A 440 39.84 28.09 -0.22
C ALA A 440 41.10 27.54 -0.90
N LEU A 441 41.13 26.25 -1.24
CA LEU A 441 42.28 25.62 -1.90
C LEU A 441 42.44 26.09 -3.36
N SER A 442 43.70 26.22 -3.78
CA SER A 442 44.03 26.27 -5.21
C SER A 442 43.72 24.92 -5.86
N ILE A 443 43.52 24.88 -7.18
CA ILE A 443 43.22 23.63 -7.88
C ILE A 443 44.32 22.57 -7.68
N ASP A 444 45.58 22.98 -7.69
CA ASP A 444 46.71 22.06 -7.50
C ASP A 444 46.82 21.58 -6.04
N ASP A 445 46.39 22.38 -5.07
CA ASP A 445 46.31 21.95 -3.67
C ASP A 445 45.10 21.03 -3.43
N LEU A 446 43.96 21.32 -4.05
CA LEU A 446 42.75 20.50 -3.98
C LEU A 446 43.01 19.09 -4.51
N ILE A 447 43.65 18.96 -5.68
CA ILE A 447 43.99 17.66 -6.26
C ILE A 447 44.92 16.88 -5.33
N ARG A 448 45.99 17.51 -4.84
CA ARG A 448 46.90 16.87 -3.87
C ARG A 448 46.19 16.41 -2.60
N THR A 449 45.24 17.22 -2.12
CA THR A 449 44.45 16.93 -0.93
C THR A 449 43.54 15.71 -1.16
N LEU A 450 42.81 15.67 -2.27
CA LEU A 450 41.91 14.56 -2.59
C LEU A 450 42.67 13.26 -2.91
N GLN A 451 43.81 13.34 -3.61
CA GLN A 451 44.66 12.16 -3.89
C GLN A 451 45.30 11.58 -2.63
N GLY A 452 45.79 12.46 -1.74
CA GLY A 452 46.45 12.08 -0.50
C GLY A 452 45.51 11.65 0.63
N TYR A 453 44.19 11.79 0.46
CA TYR A 453 43.23 11.36 1.47
C TYR A 453 43.10 9.84 1.50
N GLU A 454 43.43 9.27 2.67
CA GLU A 454 43.21 7.87 3.02
C GLU A 454 42.09 7.80 4.06
N ASP A 455 41.04 7.05 3.75
CA ASP A 455 39.89 6.90 4.65
C ASP A 455 40.31 6.02 5.85
N PRO A 456 40.19 6.51 7.10
CA PRO A 456 40.51 5.73 8.28
C PRO A 456 39.56 4.55 8.50
N GLY A 457 38.44 4.46 7.78
CA GLY A 457 37.52 3.32 7.79
C GLY A 457 36.67 3.21 9.06
N VAL A 458 36.50 4.32 9.79
CA VAL A 458 35.77 4.35 11.06
C VAL A 458 34.28 4.55 10.78
N PHE A 459 33.45 3.62 11.24
CA PHE A 459 32.00 3.65 11.07
C PHE A 459 31.38 4.91 11.70
N ARG A 460 30.58 5.65 10.91
CA ARG A 460 29.90 6.92 11.27
C ARG A 460 30.78 8.16 11.47
N GLU A 461 32.08 8.10 11.21
CA GLU A 461 32.91 9.31 11.18
C GLU A 461 32.91 9.98 9.79
N PRO A 462 33.27 11.28 9.70
CA PRO A 462 33.48 11.93 8.43
C PRO A 462 34.51 11.17 7.59
N GLY A 463 34.07 10.64 6.46
CA GLY A 463 34.84 9.67 5.67
C GLY A 463 34.82 9.97 4.18
N LEU A 464 35.29 9.02 3.39
CA LEU A 464 35.36 9.16 1.94
C LEU A 464 33.98 9.44 1.33
N GLU A 465 32.91 8.80 1.82
CA GLU A 465 31.53 8.99 1.35
C GLU A 465 31.02 10.43 1.52
N GLY A 466 31.40 11.11 2.61
CA GLY A 466 31.09 12.51 2.80
C GLY A 466 31.98 13.44 2.00
N LEU A 467 33.28 13.11 1.89
CA LEU A 467 34.23 13.89 1.10
C LEU A 467 33.82 13.95 -0.39
N VAL A 468 33.42 12.81 -0.97
CA VAL A 468 33.00 12.74 -2.38
C VAL A 468 31.73 13.60 -2.59
N LYS A 469 30.78 13.59 -1.64
CA LYS A 469 29.58 14.46 -1.69
C LYS A 469 29.93 15.94 -1.57
N SER A 470 30.89 16.30 -0.73
CA SER A 470 31.41 17.67 -0.67
C SER A 470 32.11 18.08 -1.96
N VAL A 471 32.79 17.18 -2.67
CA VAL A 471 33.32 17.46 -4.01
C VAL A 471 32.20 17.78 -5.01
N ARG A 472 31.09 17.04 -5.01
CA ARG A 472 29.92 17.38 -5.84
C ARG A 472 29.42 18.80 -5.55
N GLN A 473 29.22 19.12 -4.27
CA GLN A 473 28.76 20.45 -3.85
C GLN A 473 29.77 21.56 -4.21
N LEU A 474 31.06 21.28 -4.08
CA LEU A 474 32.14 22.19 -4.45
C LEU A 474 32.05 22.56 -5.93
N VAL A 475 31.95 21.56 -6.80
CA VAL A 475 31.80 21.76 -8.26
C VAL A 475 30.52 22.53 -8.59
N LYS A 476 29.38 22.19 -7.96
CA LYS A 476 28.12 22.94 -8.15
C LYS A 476 28.20 24.39 -7.69
N SER A 477 29.00 24.68 -6.67
CA SER A 477 29.11 26.04 -6.09
C SER A 477 30.01 26.98 -6.91
N GLU A 478 31.06 26.46 -7.56
CA GLU A 478 31.96 27.25 -8.42
C GLU A 478 32.18 26.57 -9.80
N PRO A 479 31.13 26.29 -10.59
CA PRO A 479 31.23 25.43 -11.78
C PRO A 479 32.18 25.99 -12.84
N LEU A 480 32.29 27.32 -12.94
CA LEU A 480 33.20 28.00 -13.87
C LEU A 480 34.68 27.87 -13.48
N LYS A 481 34.98 27.65 -12.19
CA LYS A 481 36.34 27.44 -11.71
C LYS A 481 36.85 26.05 -12.09
N TYR A 482 35.99 25.04 -11.97
CA TYR A 482 36.41 23.64 -12.13
C TYR A 482 36.40 23.14 -13.58
N TYR A 483 35.51 23.64 -14.46
CA TYR A 483 35.42 23.10 -15.83
C TYR A 483 36.70 23.39 -16.64
N LEU A 484 37.38 24.51 -16.38
CA LEU A 484 38.67 24.89 -16.99
C LEU A 484 39.85 24.00 -16.57
N HIS A 485 39.64 23.11 -15.60
CA HIS A 485 40.67 22.27 -15.00
C HIS A 485 40.29 20.78 -14.98
N LEU A 486 39.29 20.35 -15.76
CA LEU A 486 38.89 18.94 -15.86
C LEU A 486 40.06 18.04 -16.28
N ASN A 487 40.96 18.54 -17.12
CA ASN A 487 42.17 17.84 -17.54
C ASN A 487 43.13 17.50 -16.38
N LYS A 488 43.09 18.23 -15.26
CA LYS A 488 43.87 17.92 -14.05
C LYS A 488 43.13 16.99 -13.08
N ILE A 489 41.79 17.00 -13.15
CA ILE A 489 40.90 16.20 -12.29
C ILE A 489 40.89 14.72 -12.71
N ILE A 490 41.31 14.42 -13.93
CA ILE A 490 41.28 13.07 -14.50
C ILE A 490 42.12 12.05 -13.72
N ASP A 491 43.17 12.52 -13.04
CA ASP A 491 44.06 11.66 -12.24
C ASP A 491 43.52 11.40 -10.82
N LEU A 492 42.30 11.81 -10.51
CA LEU A 492 41.66 11.52 -9.22
C LEU A 492 41.11 10.09 -9.17
N LYS A 493 40.83 9.61 -7.95
CA LYS A 493 40.12 8.35 -7.73
C LYS A 493 38.72 8.40 -8.38
N LEU A 494 38.25 7.26 -8.90
CA LEU A 494 36.95 7.13 -9.58
C LEU A 494 35.78 7.74 -8.77
N ALA A 495 35.80 7.57 -7.45
CA ALA A 495 34.81 8.13 -6.55
C ALA A 495 34.66 9.66 -6.70
N TYR A 496 35.74 10.42 -6.92
CA TYR A 496 35.67 11.87 -7.13
C TYR A 496 35.28 12.22 -8.57
N ILE A 497 35.79 11.46 -9.55
CA ILE A 497 35.45 11.66 -10.97
C ILE A 497 33.94 11.53 -11.19
N HIS A 498 33.32 10.52 -10.59
CA HIS A 498 31.87 10.32 -10.64
C HIS A 498 31.11 11.56 -10.15
N GLU A 499 31.50 12.12 -9.00
CA GLU A 499 30.83 13.28 -8.42
C GLU A 499 30.99 14.57 -9.25
N VAL A 500 32.09 14.71 -9.98
CA VAL A 500 32.29 15.80 -10.93
C VAL A 500 31.33 15.66 -12.11
N ILE A 501 31.18 14.46 -12.67
CA ILE A 501 30.24 14.18 -13.77
C ILE A 501 28.79 14.43 -13.31
N GLU A 502 28.41 13.90 -12.15
CA GLU A 502 27.08 14.08 -11.56
C GLU A 502 26.79 15.56 -11.26
N ALA A 503 27.75 16.33 -10.76
CA ALA A 503 27.57 17.75 -10.51
C ALA A 503 27.18 18.53 -11.78
N TYR A 504 27.88 18.29 -12.89
CA TYR A 504 27.54 18.94 -14.17
C TYR A 504 26.25 18.40 -14.79
N ALA A 505 25.97 17.10 -14.64
CA ALA A 505 24.69 16.51 -15.06
C ALA A 505 23.49 17.15 -14.32
N GLU A 506 23.61 17.34 -13.00
CA GLU A 506 22.60 18.04 -12.19
C GLU A 506 22.43 19.49 -12.63
N LEU A 507 23.52 20.25 -12.80
CA LEU A 507 23.47 21.64 -13.27
C LEU A 507 22.77 21.77 -14.64
N TRP A 508 22.98 20.80 -15.53
CA TRP A 508 22.33 20.75 -16.83
C TRP A 508 20.82 20.50 -16.72
N ASN A 509 20.43 19.55 -15.87
CA ASN A 509 19.02 19.23 -15.63
C ASN A 509 18.27 20.32 -14.83
N GLU A 510 19.00 21.13 -14.05
CA GLU A 510 18.50 22.30 -13.31
C GLU A 510 18.42 23.58 -14.18
N ASP A 511 18.69 23.50 -15.49
CA ASP A 511 18.72 24.63 -16.42
C ASP A 511 19.63 25.78 -15.97
N ALA A 512 20.78 25.45 -15.34
CA ALA A 512 21.73 26.45 -14.84
C ALA A 512 22.26 27.34 -15.98
N LYS A 513 22.41 28.64 -15.72
CA LYS A 513 22.91 29.61 -16.72
C LYS A 513 24.44 29.60 -16.79
N LEU A 514 24.99 28.68 -17.56
CA LEU A 514 26.43 28.48 -17.77
C LEU A 514 26.79 28.57 -19.27
N PRO A 515 28.07 28.78 -19.64
CA PRO A 515 28.53 28.73 -21.03
C PRO A 515 28.55 27.29 -21.53
N TRP A 516 27.36 26.70 -21.70
CA TRP A 516 27.19 25.27 -21.94
C TRP A 516 27.87 24.77 -23.21
N ASN A 517 27.97 25.59 -24.26
CA ASN A 517 28.68 25.18 -25.48
C ASN A 517 30.12 24.79 -25.16
N ASP A 518 30.90 25.68 -24.55
CA ASP A 518 32.30 25.40 -24.19
C ASP A 518 32.39 24.28 -23.14
N LEU A 519 31.47 24.29 -22.15
CA LEU A 519 31.46 23.33 -21.05
C LEU A 519 31.20 21.90 -21.55
N TRP A 520 30.28 21.70 -22.49
CA TRP A 520 30.03 20.38 -23.09
C TRP A 520 31.26 19.81 -23.79
N GLY A 521 32.01 20.65 -24.50
CA GLY A 521 33.27 20.26 -25.13
C GLY A 521 34.29 19.74 -24.12
N GLU A 522 34.51 20.48 -23.04
CA GLU A 522 35.44 20.08 -21.96
C GLU A 522 34.94 18.84 -21.22
N LEU A 523 33.64 18.75 -20.94
CA LEU A 523 33.05 17.64 -20.17
C LEU A 523 33.07 16.31 -20.93
N LEU A 524 32.75 16.33 -22.24
CA LEU A 524 32.84 15.12 -23.06
C LEU A 524 34.30 14.72 -23.29
N THR A 525 35.20 15.68 -23.48
CA THR A 525 36.65 15.42 -23.56
C THR A 525 37.16 14.76 -22.27
N PHE A 526 36.73 15.26 -21.11
CA PHE A 526 37.02 14.68 -19.82
C PHE A 526 36.52 13.23 -19.72
N CYS A 527 35.24 12.99 -20.02
CA CYS A 527 34.67 11.64 -20.00
C CYS A 527 35.41 10.68 -20.96
N PHE A 528 35.76 11.14 -22.16
CA PHE A 528 36.53 10.37 -23.14
C PHE A 528 37.89 9.93 -22.61
N TYR A 529 38.64 10.82 -21.98
CA TYR A 529 39.94 10.46 -21.43
C TYR A 529 39.83 9.59 -20.17
N VAL A 530 38.79 9.79 -19.33
CA VAL A 530 38.54 8.94 -18.16
C VAL A 530 38.42 7.47 -18.57
N ILE A 531 37.61 7.17 -19.59
CA ILE A 531 37.41 5.79 -20.06
C ILE A 531 38.57 5.24 -20.91
N LYS A 532 39.46 6.10 -21.41
CA LYS A 532 40.68 5.70 -22.12
C LYS A 532 41.87 5.44 -21.21
N HIS A 533 41.78 5.85 -19.94
CA HIS A 533 42.84 5.62 -18.97
C HIS A 533 43.08 4.12 -18.78
N GLU A 534 44.34 3.66 -18.85
CA GLU A 534 44.70 2.23 -18.88
C GLU A 534 44.12 1.44 -17.69
N ASP A 535 44.08 2.07 -16.52
CA ASP A 535 43.56 1.44 -15.30
C ASP A 535 42.02 1.35 -15.23
N PHE A 536 41.26 2.12 -16.01
CA PHE A 536 39.80 2.21 -15.86
C PHE A 536 39.11 0.85 -16.02
N TRP A 537 39.55 0.05 -17.00
CA TRP A 537 38.96 -1.26 -17.32
C TRP A 537 39.52 -2.44 -16.50
N HIS A 538 40.49 -2.22 -15.63
CA HIS A 538 41.13 -3.28 -14.85
C HIS A 538 40.19 -3.85 -13.75
N GLU A 539 40.22 -5.16 -13.50
CA GLU A 539 39.41 -5.86 -12.47
C GLU A 539 39.49 -5.27 -11.05
N LYS A 540 40.55 -4.54 -10.69
CA LYS A 540 40.64 -3.88 -9.38
C LYS A 540 39.55 -2.80 -9.19
N ASN A 541 39.02 -2.27 -10.30
CA ASN A 541 37.97 -1.26 -10.34
C ASN A 541 36.56 -1.86 -10.51
N THR A 542 36.43 -3.20 -10.60
CA THR A 542 35.14 -3.92 -10.65
C THR A 542 34.70 -4.47 -9.30
N LYS A 543 35.60 -4.60 -8.31
CA LYS A 543 35.26 -5.05 -6.96
C LYS A 543 34.43 -4.00 -6.23
N GLU A 544 33.37 -4.43 -5.55
CA GLU A 544 32.70 -3.62 -4.53
C GLU A 544 33.76 -3.12 -3.54
N GLN A 545 33.91 -1.80 -3.47
CA GLN A 545 34.79 -1.21 -2.47
C GLN A 545 34.16 -1.42 -1.09
N LYS A 546 35.00 -1.47 -0.04
CA LYS A 546 34.51 -1.52 1.34
C LYS A 546 33.63 -0.31 1.72
N HIS A 547 33.69 0.77 0.93
CA HIS A 547 32.89 2.00 1.07
C HIS A 547 31.85 2.07 -0.06
N PHE A 548 30.67 2.65 0.21
CA PHE A 548 29.60 2.85 -0.77
C PHE A 548 29.89 4.09 -1.65
N VAL A 549 31.01 4.04 -2.37
CA VAL A 549 31.48 5.09 -3.29
C VAL A 549 31.57 4.56 -4.71
N ALA A 550 31.50 5.46 -5.67
CA ALA A 550 31.38 5.11 -7.08
C ALA A 550 32.54 4.23 -7.57
N ASN A 551 32.18 3.12 -8.22
CA ASN A 551 33.06 2.23 -8.93
C ASN A 551 32.96 2.48 -10.46
N ARG A 552 33.59 1.62 -11.27
CA ARG A 552 33.56 1.73 -12.73
C ARG A 552 32.13 1.77 -13.29
N TYR A 553 31.25 0.88 -12.80
CA TYR A 553 29.87 0.76 -13.26
C TYR A 553 29.08 2.05 -13.07
N TRP A 554 29.27 2.73 -11.94
CA TRP A 554 28.58 3.99 -11.65
C TRP A 554 29.03 5.11 -12.58
N ILE A 555 30.33 5.21 -12.87
CA ILE A 555 30.84 6.19 -13.85
C ILE A 555 30.26 5.94 -15.23
N ILE A 556 30.21 4.67 -15.68
CA ILE A 556 29.61 4.31 -16.96
C ILE A 556 28.13 4.76 -17.01
N SER A 557 27.36 4.43 -15.98
CA SER A 557 25.96 4.87 -15.86
C SER A 557 25.81 6.39 -15.88
N SER A 558 26.69 7.12 -15.21
CA SER A 558 26.68 8.59 -15.18
C SER A 558 27.03 9.20 -16.54
N ILE A 559 28.02 8.64 -17.25
CA ILE A 559 28.38 9.09 -18.60
C ILE A 559 27.22 8.84 -19.59
N GLY A 560 26.63 7.64 -19.56
CA GLY A 560 25.47 7.31 -20.38
C GLY A 560 24.31 8.27 -20.14
N ARG A 561 23.91 8.47 -18.88
CA ARG A 561 22.84 9.42 -18.50
C ARG A 561 23.17 10.87 -18.86
N LEU A 562 24.43 11.30 -18.70
CA LEU A 562 24.86 12.63 -19.10
C LEU A 562 24.65 12.85 -20.61
N ILE A 563 25.13 11.93 -21.46
CA ILE A 563 24.97 12.04 -22.92
C ILE A 563 23.49 11.94 -23.31
N GLN A 564 22.72 11.06 -22.67
CA GLN A 564 21.26 10.98 -22.87
C GLN A 564 20.58 12.31 -22.53
N SER A 565 20.87 12.90 -21.36
CA SER A 565 20.37 14.23 -20.97
C SER A 565 20.76 15.34 -21.95
N GLY A 566 21.96 15.24 -22.53
CA GLY A 566 22.46 16.18 -23.53
C GLY A 566 21.88 16.01 -24.94
N THR A 567 21.07 14.96 -25.19
CA THR A 567 20.52 14.64 -26.52
C THR A 567 19.01 14.44 -26.56
N ARG A 568 18.36 14.16 -25.43
CA ARG A 568 16.94 13.75 -25.37
C ARG A 568 15.94 14.82 -25.84
N LYS A 569 16.24 16.12 -25.70
CA LYS A 569 15.35 17.23 -26.10
C LYS A 569 16.07 18.14 -27.09
N ASP A 570 15.53 18.29 -28.30
CA ASP A 570 16.13 19.11 -29.35
C ASP A 570 16.36 20.57 -28.93
N GLU A 571 15.47 21.13 -28.10
CA GLU A 571 15.54 22.52 -27.61
C GLU A 571 16.56 22.72 -26.49
N HIS A 572 16.95 21.64 -25.81
CA HIS A 572 17.89 21.62 -24.68
C HIS A 572 18.87 20.47 -24.87
N ALA A 573 19.81 20.66 -25.80
CA ALA A 573 20.83 19.68 -26.18
C ALA A 573 22.18 20.36 -26.46
N PHE A 574 23.27 19.61 -26.38
CA PHE A 574 24.61 20.12 -26.70
C PHE A 574 24.80 20.36 -28.21
N GLY A 575 25.76 21.21 -28.61
CA GLY A 575 26.02 21.51 -30.04
C GLY A 575 26.34 20.27 -30.90
N GLU A 576 25.88 20.25 -32.15
CA GLU A 576 26.08 19.10 -33.06
C GLU A 576 27.56 18.73 -33.26
N GLU A 577 28.46 19.71 -33.14
CA GLU A 577 29.90 19.56 -33.17
C GLU A 577 30.45 18.55 -32.14
N TYR A 578 29.72 18.29 -31.05
CA TYR A 578 30.11 17.35 -30.00
C TYR A 578 29.55 15.93 -30.21
N SER A 579 28.75 15.72 -31.25
CA SER A 579 28.11 14.43 -31.50
C SER A 579 29.12 13.32 -31.75
N LYS A 580 30.24 13.63 -32.42
CA LYS A 580 31.27 12.63 -32.73
C LYS A 580 31.98 12.12 -31.48
N ILE A 581 32.36 13.02 -30.57
CA ILE A 581 33.01 12.61 -29.32
C ILE A 581 32.04 11.85 -28.40
N ALA A 582 30.76 12.26 -28.35
CA ALA A 582 29.73 11.53 -27.61
C ALA A 582 29.54 10.10 -28.16
N GLU A 583 29.49 9.95 -29.48
CA GLU A 583 29.43 8.63 -30.14
C GLU A 583 30.67 7.78 -29.82
N ASP A 584 31.87 8.35 -29.91
CA ASP A 584 33.11 7.63 -29.63
C ASP A 584 33.17 7.13 -28.18
N ILE A 585 32.70 7.95 -27.22
CA ILE A 585 32.58 7.57 -25.81
C ILE A 585 31.65 6.35 -25.65
N ILE A 586 30.45 6.44 -26.23
CA ILE A 586 29.45 5.36 -26.16
C ILE A 586 30.02 4.07 -26.76
N ASN A 587 30.62 4.14 -27.94
CA ASN A 587 31.18 2.96 -28.61
C ASN A 587 32.30 2.30 -27.79
N ILE A 588 33.21 3.10 -27.21
CA ILE A 588 34.26 2.55 -26.33
C ILE A 588 33.65 1.81 -25.14
N ILE A 589 32.62 2.37 -24.51
CA ILE A 589 31.98 1.72 -23.37
C ILE A 589 31.30 0.43 -23.82
N LEU A 590 30.48 0.46 -24.87
CA LEU A 590 29.76 -0.71 -25.34
C LEU A 590 30.67 -1.80 -25.92
N ASP A 591 31.92 -1.49 -26.28
CA ASP A 591 32.92 -2.48 -26.71
C ASP A 591 33.63 -3.17 -25.52
N ASN A 592 33.60 -2.58 -24.32
CA ASN A 592 34.35 -3.08 -23.16
C ASN A 592 33.46 -3.54 -21.99
N GLU A 593 32.26 -2.99 -21.84
CA GLU A 593 31.34 -3.29 -20.74
C GLU A 593 30.37 -4.41 -21.11
N THR A 594 30.37 -5.50 -20.34
CA THR A 594 29.48 -6.65 -20.59
C THR A 594 28.05 -6.39 -20.13
N GLY A 595 27.09 -7.06 -20.77
CA GLY A 595 25.67 -7.04 -20.36
C GLY A 595 25.40 -7.61 -18.97
N HIS A 596 24.25 -7.27 -18.40
CA HIS A 596 23.71 -7.90 -17.20
C HIS A 596 23.16 -9.31 -17.48
N GLU A 597 22.99 -10.11 -16.42
CA GLU A 597 22.37 -11.43 -16.53
C GLU A 597 20.84 -11.33 -16.61
N PHE A 598 20.26 -12.05 -17.58
CA PHE A 598 18.81 -12.18 -17.75
C PHE A 598 18.39 -13.65 -17.60
N ASN A 599 17.26 -13.89 -16.94
CA ASN A 599 16.64 -15.20 -16.82
C ASN A 599 15.11 -15.11 -17.01
N THR A 600 14.42 -16.24 -16.92
CA THR A 600 12.97 -16.30 -17.20
C THR A 600 12.13 -15.47 -16.22
N GLY A 601 12.61 -15.24 -14.99
CA GLY A 601 11.94 -14.40 -13.99
C GLY A 601 12.37 -12.92 -14.01
N SER A 602 13.23 -12.52 -14.94
CA SER A 602 13.75 -11.16 -15.01
C SER A 602 12.67 -10.15 -15.43
N ASP A 603 12.64 -9.01 -14.74
CA ASP A 603 11.99 -7.80 -15.26
C ASP A 603 12.93 -7.13 -16.26
N ALA A 604 12.80 -7.53 -17.52
CA ALA A 604 13.77 -7.20 -18.57
C ALA A 604 13.91 -5.69 -18.76
N VAL A 605 12.78 -4.97 -18.75
CA VAL A 605 12.78 -3.51 -18.89
C VAL A 605 13.47 -2.85 -17.70
N SER A 606 13.18 -3.28 -16.47
CA SER A 606 13.84 -2.73 -15.29
C SER A 606 15.33 -2.99 -15.27
N ILE A 607 15.81 -4.16 -15.72
CA ILE A 607 17.24 -4.43 -15.83
C ILE A 607 17.86 -3.55 -16.93
N ALA A 608 17.27 -3.54 -18.13
CA ALA A 608 17.83 -2.86 -19.29
C ALA A 608 17.92 -1.33 -19.12
N ILE A 609 17.00 -0.69 -18.40
CA ILE A 609 17.08 0.77 -18.16
C ILE A 609 17.95 1.15 -16.95
N ASN A 610 18.38 0.17 -16.13
CA ASN A 610 19.18 0.42 -14.92
C ASN A 610 20.60 -0.16 -14.98
N SER A 611 20.93 -0.96 -16.00
CA SER A 611 22.30 -1.46 -16.17
C SER A 611 23.23 -0.38 -16.76
N PRO A 612 24.53 -0.40 -16.43
CA PRO A 612 25.50 0.55 -17.00
C PRO A 612 25.54 0.50 -18.53
N ARG A 613 25.56 -0.70 -19.12
CA ARG A 613 25.48 -0.92 -20.57
C ARG A 613 24.17 -0.38 -21.14
N GLY A 614 23.06 -0.65 -20.45
CA GLY A 614 21.72 -0.16 -20.79
C GLY A 614 21.63 1.36 -20.94
N HIS A 615 22.16 2.11 -19.96
CA HIS A 615 22.22 3.57 -20.04
C HIS A 615 23.01 4.08 -21.26
N CYS A 616 24.08 3.39 -21.66
CA CYS A 616 24.85 3.74 -22.85
C CYS A 616 24.11 3.40 -24.14
N LEU A 617 23.33 2.30 -24.17
CA LEU A 617 22.43 1.99 -25.29
C LEU A 617 21.32 3.05 -25.41
N GLU A 618 20.71 3.49 -24.31
CA GLU A 618 19.75 4.58 -24.32
C GLU A 618 20.37 5.89 -24.83
N ALA A 619 21.60 6.19 -24.43
CA ALA A 619 22.35 7.35 -24.91
C ALA A 619 22.59 7.27 -26.43
N LEU A 620 22.96 6.09 -26.94
CA LEU A 620 23.13 5.83 -28.38
C LEU A 620 21.84 6.10 -29.15
N ILE A 621 20.72 5.55 -28.66
CA ILE A 621 19.38 5.71 -29.26
C ILE A 621 19.01 7.19 -29.34
N ASN A 622 19.20 7.94 -28.25
CA ASN A 622 18.87 9.37 -28.22
C ASN A 622 19.81 10.21 -29.12
N LEU A 623 21.10 9.89 -29.15
CA LEU A 623 22.07 10.55 -30.03
C LEU A 623 21.73 10.34 -31.51
N ALA A 624 21.51 9.09 -31.92
CA ALA A 624 21.15 8.75 -33.30
C ALA A 624 19.84 9.42 -33.72
N LEU A 625 18.79 9.33 -32.87
CA LEU A 625 17.49 9.93 -33.13
C LEU A 625 17.58 11.45 -33.32
N ARG A 626 18.36 12.11 -32.46
CA ARG A 626 18.60 13.55 -32.55
C ARG A 626 19.29 13.92 -33.86
N LEU A 627 20.35 13.19 -34.24
CA LEU A 627 21.07 13.45 -35.48
C LEU A 627 20.18 13.25 -36.71
N CYS A 628 19.29 12.24 -36.69
CA CYS A 628 18.27 12.08 -37.73
C CYS A 628 17.35 13.31 -37.81
N ARG A 629 16.79 13.77 -36.67
CA ARG A 629 15.94 14.97 -36.62
C ARG A 629 16.65 16.24 -37.10
N LEU A 630 17.94 16.41 -36.78
CA LEU A 630 18.75 17.53 -37.27
C LEU A 630 19.03 17.43 -38.76
N SER A 631 19.27 16.23 -39.30
CA SER A 631 19.38 16.02 -40.75
C SER A 631 18.06 16.35 -41.44
N ASP A 632 16.93 15.87 -40.93
CA ASP A 632 15.60 16.14 -41.51
C ASP A 632 15.28 17.63 -41.64
N LYS A 633 15.65 18.41 -40.62
CA LYS A 633 15.50 19.88 -40.63
C LYS A 633 16.33 20.56 -41.72
N ARG A 634 17.48 19.98 -42.11
CA ARG A 634 18.41 20.55 -43.09
C ARG A 634 18.24 20.00 -44.51
N ASN A 635 17.84 18.73 -44.61
CA ASN A 635 17.89 17.93 -45.84
C ASN A 635 16.48 17.48 -46.28
N ASN A 636 15.47 18.34 -46.12
CA ASN A 636 14.11 18.09 -46.60
C ASN A 636 13.50 16.75 -46.12
N LYS A 637 13.61 16.47 -44.82
CA LYS A 637 13.16 15.20 -44.19
C LYS A 637 13.89 13.94 -44.67
N ASP A 638 15.16 14.09 -45.05
CA ASP A 638 16.06 12.97 -45.32
C ASP A 638 17.14 12.87 -44.23
N HIS A 639 17.20 11.71 -43.60
CA HIS A 639 18.23 11.32 -42.62
C HIS A 639 18.91 10.00 -42.97
N SER A 640 18.80 9.53 -44.21
CA SER A 640 19.29 8.21 -44.64
C SER A 640 20.80 8.04 -44.41
N GLU A 641 21.60 9.08 -44.63
CA GLU A 641 23.05 9.05 -44.38
C GLU A 641 23.38 8.87 -42.89
N ILE A 642 22.64 9.55 -42.00
CA ILE A 642 22.80 9.41 -40.55
C ILE A 642 22.43 7.99 -40.12
N TRP A 643 21.29 7.47 -40.60
CA TRP A 643 20.89 6.11 -40.29
C TRP A 643 21.94 5.10 -40.76
N ASN A 644 22.41 5.20 -42.01
CA ASN A 644 23.42 4.30 -42.57
C ASN A 644 24.73 4.29 -41.77
N HIS A 645 25.07 5.40 -41.10
CA HIS A 645 26.21 5.50 -40.20
C HIS A 645 26.01 4.70 -38.90
N PHE A 646 24.83 4.78 -38.28
CA PHE A 646 24.54 4.09 -37.01
C PHE A 646 24.08 2.63 -37.17
N GLN A 647 23.52 2.27 -38.32
CA GLN A 647 22.96 0.93 -38.57
C GLN A 647 23.93 -0.21 -38.22
N PRO A 648 25.23 -0.19 -38.62
CA PRO A 648 26.15 -1.28 -38.29
C PRO A 648 26.32 -1.52 -36.78
N ARG A 649 26.19 -0.47 -35.96
CA ARG A 649 26.24 -0.62 -34.50
C ARG A 649 25.00 -1.34 -33.99
N TYR A 650 23.81 -0.92 -34.41
CA TYR A 650 22.57 -1.60 -34.02
C TYR A 650 22.48 -3.04 -34.54
N ASP A 651 23.00 -3.31 -35.75
CA ASP A 651 23.12 -4.67 -36.28
C ASP A 651 24.02 -5.56 -35.41
N THR A 652 25.04 -4.98 -34.78
CA THR A 652 25.94 -5.68 -33.85
C THR A 652 25.21 -5.95 -32.54
N GLU A 653 24.61 -4.92 -31.92
CA GLU A 653 23.88 -5.06 -30.66
C GLU A 653 22.73 -6.07 -30.75
N LEU A 654 22.02 -6.12 -31.88
CA LEU A 654 20.91 -7.05 -32.09
C LEU A 654 21.34 -8.52 -32.08
N LYS A 655 22.58 -8.80 -32.49
CA LYS A 655 23.15 -10.16 -32.58
C LYS A 655 23.77 -10.63 -31.25
N LEU A 656 24.04 -9.73 -30.30
CA LEU A 656 24.68 -10.11 -29.04
C LEU A 656 23.83 -11.06 -28.21
N ALA A 657 22.50 -10.99 -28.33
CA ALA A 657 21.57 -11.93 -27.69
C ALA A 657 21.73 -13.39 -28.15
N ASP A 658 22.40 -13.62 -29.29
CA ASP A 658 22.64 -14.94 -29.89
C ASP A 658 24.13 -15.36 -29.82
N SER A 659 24.93 -14.63 -29.04
CA SER A 659 26.35 -14.94 -28.85
C SER A 659 26.59 -16.00 -27.75
N ASP A 660 27.84 -16.46 -27.61
CA ASP A 660 28.22 -17.44 -26.58
C ASP A 660 27.96 -16.92 -25.14
N ASN A 661 28.02 -15.59 -24.95
CA ASN A 661 27.69 -14.90 -23.70
C ASN A 661 26.59 -13.86 -24.00
N PRO A 662 25.31 -14.28 -23.99
CA PRO A 662 24.25 -13.47 -24.56
C PRO A 662 23.95 -12.22 -23.75
N GLU A 663 23.73 -11.11 -24.45
CA GLU A 663 23.35 -9.82 -23.87
C GLU A 663 21.96 -9.41 -24.39
N TYR A 664 21.04 -9.06 -23.48
CA TYR A 664 19.62 -8.90 -23.82
C TYR A 664 19.08 -7.47 -23.61
N GLU A 665 19.91 -6.54 -23.14
CA GLU A 665 19.51 -5.14 -22.98
C GLU A 665 18.98 -4.56 -24.29
N PHE A 666 19.71 -4.75 -25.40
CA PHE A 666 19.29 -4.18 -26.68
C PHE A 666 18.01 -4.84 -27.21
N SER A 667 17.84 -6.16 -27.05
CA SER A 667 16.59 -6.85 -27.40
C SER A 667 15.37 -6.29 -26.66
N THR A 668 15.57 -5.80 -25.43
CA THR A 668 14.55 -5.11 -24.66
C THR A 668 14.35 -3.67 -25.13
N LEU A 669 15.43 -2.92 -25.32
CA LEU A 669 15.39 -1.49 -25.61
C LEU A 669 14.92 -1.19 -27.04
N VAL A 670 15.22 -2.05 -28.02
CA VAL A 670 14.79 -1.85 -29.41
C VAL A 670 13.25 -1.84 -29.54
N THR A 671 12.56 -2.68 -28.76
CA THR A 671 11.09 -2.71 -28.73
C THR A 671 10.50 -1.67 -27.79
N ASN A 672 11.14 -1.37 -26.65
CA ASN A 672 10.72 -0.27 -25.76
C ASN A 672 10.78 1.10 -26.48
N TYR A 673 11.83 1.32 -27.27
CA TYR A 673 12.02 2.50 -28.10
C TYR A 673 11.53 2.32 -29.55
N LEU A 674 10.62 1.37 -29.82
CA LEU A 674 10.14 1.06 -31.17
C LEU A 674 9.71 2.28 -31.99
N PRO A 675 8.96 3.28 -31.44
CA PRO A 675 8.61 4.48 -32.20
C PRO A 675 9.83 5.28 -32.70
N ASN A 676 10.93 5.29 -31.93
CA ASN A 676 12.16 5.96 -32.32
C ASN A 676 12.87 5.20 -33.44
N PHE A 677 12.92 3.87 -33.37
CA PHE A 677 13.50 3.06 -34.45
C PHE A 677 12.67 3.13 -35.73
N LEU A 678 11.34 3.13 -35.64
CA LEU A 678 10.46 3.35 -36.79
C LEU A 678 10.63 4.73 -37.42
N TYR A 679 10.98 5.74 -36.61
CA TYR A 679 11.33 7.07 -37.12
C TYR A 679 12.69 7.06 -37.84
N MET A 680 13.72 6.46 -37.24
CA MET A 680 15.09 6.45 -37.77
C MET A 680 15.26 5.55 -38.99
N SER A 681 14.60 4.39 -39.02
CA SER A 681 14.53 3.49 -40.18
C SER A 681 13.42 2.47 -40.00
N LYS A 682 12.29 2.75 -40.62
CA LYS A 682 11.17 1.80 -40.71
C LYS A 682 11.60 0.51 -41.40
N ASP A 683 12.32 0.60 -42.51
CA ASP A 683 12.72 -0.56 -43.31
C ASP A 683 13.60 -1.52 -42.48
N TRP A 684 14.57 -1.00 -41.72
CA TRP A 684 15.41 -1.82 -40.86
C TRP A 684 14.61 -2.55 -39.78
N VAL A 685 13.63 -1.88 -39.15
CA VAL A 685 12.77 -2.53 -38.14
C VAL A 685 12.02 -3.68 -38.78
N ILE A 686 11.39 -3.46 -39.95
CA ILE A 686 10.61 -4.48 -40.66
C ILE A 686 11.49 -5.67 -41.07
N ASP A 687 12.67 -5.41 -41.63
CA ASP A 687 13.60 -6.43 -42.08
C ASP A 687 14.19 -7.28 -40.93
N ASN A 688 14.12 -6.78 -39.69
CA ASN A 688 14.67 -7.44 -38.51
C ASN A 688 13.61 -7.99 -37.53
N LEU A 689 12.32 -7.98 -37.87
CA LEU A 689 11.27 -8.46 -36.95
C LEU A 689 11.46 -9.92 -36.51
N ASP A 690 11.83 -10.81 -37.44
CA ASP A 690 12.14 -12.22 -37.14
C ASP A 690 13.29 -12.36 -36.13
N THR A 691 14.26 -11.44 -36.20
CA THR A 691 15.41 -11.43 -35.28
C THR A 691 15.04 -10.81 -33.93
N ILE A 692 14.22 -9.75 -33.91
CA ILE A 692 13.81 -9.03 -32.70
C ILE A 692 12.91 -9.92 -31.85
N PHE A 693 11.90 -10.56 -32.45
CA PHE A 693 10.93 -11.42 -31.78
C PHE A 693 11.24 -12.92 -32.01
N ASP A 694 12.52 -13.29 -31.96
CA ASP A 694 12.95 -14.67 -32.23
C ASP A 694 12.48 -15.65 -31.14
N GLN A 695 11.42 -16.39 -31.43
CA GLN A 695 10.86 -17.38 -30.52
C GLN A 695 11.78 -18.58 -30.25
N ASN A 696 12.82 -18.83 -31.06
CA ASN A 696 13.78 -19.91 -30.83
C ASN A 696 14.73 -19.57 -29.67
N ASN A 697 14.98 -18.28 -29.44
CA ASN A 697 15.70 -17.77 -28.29
C ASN A 697 14.70 -17.21 -27.27
N TYR A 698 14.25 -18.06 -26.36
CA TYR A 698 13.16 -17.73 -25.44
C TYR A 698 13.40 -16.45 -24.62
N ILE A 699 14.60 -16.28 -24.06
CA ILE A 699 14.94 -15.09 -23.26
C ILE A 699 14.94 -13.83 -24.11
N LYS A 700 15.45 -13.90 -25.36
CA LYS A 700 15.41 -12.78 -26.31
C LYS A 700 13.98 -12.37 -26.63
N TRP A 701 13.13 -13.33 -26.97
CA TRP A 701 11.70 -13.10 -27.22
C TRP A 701 10.99 -12.52 -26.00
N LEU A 702 11.24 -13.06 -24.80
CA LEU A 702 10.68 -12.58 -23.53
C LEU A 702 11.04 -11.10 -23.31
N CYS A 703 12.31 -10.75 -23.47
CA CYS A 703 12.83 -9.38 -23.38
C CYS A 703 12.18 -8.45 -24.40
N ALA A 704 12.06 -8.88 -25.65
CA ALA A 704 11.42 -8.12 -26.72
C ALA A 704 9.93 -7.87 -26.44
N MET A 705 9.18 -8.87 -25.96
CA MET A 705 7.76 -8.73 -25.60
C MET A 705 7.56 -7.84 -24.39
N GLN A 706 8.40 -7.96 -23.36
CA GLN A 706 8.37 -7.05 -22.21
C GLN A 706 8.66 -5.60 -22.63
N GLY A 707 9.66 -5.36 -23.50
CA GLY A 707 9.94 -4.03 -24.03
C GLY A 707 8.79 -3.48 -24.88
N TYR A 708 8.21 -4.29 -25.76
CA TYR A 708 7.06 -3.91 -26.59
C TYR A 708 5.83 -3.55 -25.76
N SER A 709 5.69 -4.11 -24.55
CA SER A 709 4.56 -3.85 -23.66
C SER A 709 4.43 -2.37 -23.21
N TYR A 710 5.50 -1.58 -23.38
CA TYR A 710 5.55 -0.14 -23.07
C TYR A 710 5.19 0.76 -24.26
N VAL A 711 4.99 0.19 -25.45
CA VAL A 711 4.62 0.93 -26.66
C VAL A 711 3.11 1.16 -26.69
N GLY A 712 2.69 2.42 -26.64
CA GLY A 712 1.26 2.80 -26.64
C GLY A 712 0.60 2.86 -28.02
N THR A 713 1.37 2.82 -29.11
CA THR A 713 0.87 2.92 -30.49
C THR A 713 0.96 1.57 -31.19
N VAL A 714 -0.13 1.13 -31.81
CA VAL A 714 -0.14 -0.10 -32.64
C VAL A 714 0.16 0.25 -34.08
N TYR A 715 1.27 -0.26 -34.59
CA TYR A 715 1.70 -0.08 -35.97
C TYR A 715 1.27 -1.29 -36.80
N GLU A 716 0.46 -1.08 -37.86
CA GLU A 716 -0.11 -2.15 -38.68
C GLU A 716 0.90 -3.20 -39.15
N PRO A 717 2.09 -2.86 -39.69
CA PRO A 717 3.05 -3.87 -40.14
C PRO A 717 3.59 -4.73 -38.99
N ILE A 718 3.80 -4.13 -37.81
CA ILE A 718 4.31 -4.81 -36.62
C ILE A 718 3.24 -5.74 -36.06
N PHE A 719 2.00 -5.25 -35.94
CA PHE A 719 0.86 -6.05 -35.53
C PHE A 719 0.66 -7.27 -36.46
N LYS A 720 0.67 -7.06 -37.78
CA LYS A 720 0.53 -8.14 -38.76
C LYS A 720 1.63 -9.19 -38.63
N PHE A 721 2.86 -8.76 -38.39
CA PHE A 721 3.98 -9.67 -38.12
C PHE A 721 3.71 -10.50 -36.85
N LEU A 722 3.52 -9.84 -35.70
CA LEU A 722 3.31 -10.51 -34.40
C LEU A 722 2.10 -11.44 -34.40
N LYS A 723 1.04 -11.08 -35.15
CA LYS A 723 -0.11 -11.94 -35.42
C LYS A 723 0.28 -13.18 -36.21
N SER A 724 0.91 -13.01 -37.38
CA SER A 724 1.25 -14.12 -38.28
C SER A 724 2.24 -15.12 -37.67
N HIS A 725 3.10 -14.64 -36.77
CA HIS A 725 4.13 -15.41 -36.09
C HIS A 725 3.64 -15.99 -34.74
N GLY A 726 2.43 -15.62 -34.30
CA GLY A 726 1.78 -16.15 -33.10
C GLY A 726 2.29 -15.54 -31.78
N ASP A 727 3.09 -14.47 -31.83
CA ASP A 727 3.71 -13.83 -30.66
C ASP A 727 2.68 -13.29 -29.67
N LEU A 728 1.61 -12.67 -30.16
CA LEU A 728 0.56 -12.11 -29.29
C LEU A 728 -0.19 -13.21 -28.53
N LEU A 729 -0.51 -14.33 -29.18
CA LEU A 729 -1.18 -15.44 -28.50
C LEU A 729 -0.24 -16.14 -27.53
N LYS A 730 1.03 -16.35 -27.93
CA LYS A 730 2.05 -16.90 -27.04
C LYS A 730 2.22 -16.03 -25.79
N ALA A 731 2.16 -14.71 -25.93
CA ALA A 731 2.25 -13.80 -24.79
C ALA A 731 1.07 -13.89 -23.81
N LEU A 732 -0.13 -14.27 -24.28
CA LEU A 732 -1.28 -14.54 -23.41
C LEU A 732 -1.15 -15.87 -22.66
N ASP A 733 -0.38 -16.82 -23.20
CA ASP A 733 -0.26 -18.19 -22.69
C ASP A 733 1.01 -18.43 -21.84
N ASP A 734 1.91 -17.44 -21.74
CA ASP A 734 3.21 -17.59 -21.10
C ASP A 734 3.21 -17.22 -19.61
N GLU A 735 3.52 -18.19 -18.74
CA GLU A 735 3.50 -18.03 -17.27
C GLU A 735 4.61 -17.12 -16.72
N ASN A 736 5.68 -16.85 -17.49
CA ASN A 736 6.78 -15.98 -17.06
C ASN A 736 6.54 -14.50 -17.42
N LEU A 737 5.57 -14.21 -18.29
CA LEU A 737 5.15 -12.85 -18.58
C LEU A 737 4.21 -12.34 -17.48
N LYS A 738 4.48 -11.11 -17.02
CA LYS A 738 3.64 -10.44 -16.02
C LYS A 738 2.32 -9.99 -16.64
N ASP A 739 1.28 -9.84 -15.82
CA ASP A 739 -0.07 -9.36 -16.20
C ASP A 739 -0.05 -8.17 -17.16
N LYS A 740 0.87 -7.21 -16.97
CA LYS A 740 1.02 -6.03 -17.85
C LYS A 740 1.27 -6.37 -19.33
N VAL A 741 1.99 -7.45 -19.63
CA VAL A 741 2.29 -7.85 -21.02
C VAL A 741 1.06 -8.50 -21.66
N GLU A 742 0.35 -9.34 -20.90
CA GLU A 742 -0.94 -9.93 -21.30
C GLU A 742 -1.96 -8.82 -21.61
N GLU A 743 -2.14 -7.88 -20.69
CA GLU A 743 -3.00 -6.70 -20.85
C GLU A 743 -2.65 -5.94 -22.13
N ARG A 744 -1.36 -5.66 -22.37
CA ARG A 744 -0.94 -4.93 -23.58
C ARG A 744 -1.19 -5.74 -24.86
N ALA A 745 -1.04 -7.06 -24.83
CA ALA A 745 -1.32 -7.90 -25.99
C ALA A 745 -2.82 -7.82 -26.37
N ILE A 746 -3.72 -7.89 -25.39
CA ILE A 746 -5.17 -7.70 -25.59
C ILE A 746 -5.45 -6.30 -26.15
N GLU A 747 -4.84 -5.26 -25.59
CA GLU A 747 -5.00 -3.89 -26.08
C GLU A 747 -4.54 -3.74 -27.54
N ASN A 748 -3.44 -4.41 -27.92
CA ASN A 748 -2.96 -4.41 -29.31
C ASN A 748 -4.00 -5.02 -30.25
N ILE A 749 -4.58 -6.15 -29.86
CA ILE A 749 -5.63 -6.85 -30.61
C ILE A 749 -6.88 -5.97 -30.76
N VAL A 750 -7.28 -5.29 -29.69
CA VAL A 750 -8.41 -4.35 -29.71
C VAL A 750 -8.13 -3.18 -30.64
N VAL A 751 -6.99 -2.51 -30.52
CA VAL A 751 -6.64 -1.36 -31.38
C VAL A 751 -6.54 -1.78 -32.85
N ALA A 752 -6.04 -2.99 -33.14
CA ALA A 752 -6.00 -3.51 -34.49
C ALA A 752 -7.41 -3.73 -35.08
N TYR A 753 -8.35 -4.28 -34.31
CA TYR A 753 -9.75 -4.41 -34.71
C TYR A 753 -10.43 -3.05 -34.92
N LEU A 754 -10.18 -2.09 -34.03
CA LEU A 754 -10.75 -0.74 -34.11
C LEU A 754 -10.22 0.06 -35.31
N ASN A 755 -8.99 -0.20 -35.76
CA ASN A 755 -8.37 0.44 -36.92
C ASN A 755 -8.50 -0.38 -38.23
N ASP A 756 -9.35 -1.41 -38.26
CA ASP A 756 -9.56 -2.28 -39.43
C ASP A 756 -8.30 -2.99 -39.95
N PHE A 757 -7.29 -3.22 -39.10
CA PHE A 757 -6.11 -4.02 -39.45
C PHE A 757 -6.45 -5.52 -39.54
N GLU A 758 -7.54 -5.93 -38.90
CA GLU A 758 -8.19 -7.23 -39.04
C GLU A 758 -9.71 -7.12 -38.92
N SER A 759 -10.42 -8.06 -39.53
CA SER A 759 -11.88 -8.18 -39.40
C SER A 759 -12.23 -9.35 -38.50
N ILE A 760 -13.23 -9.18 -37.64
CA ILE A 760 -13.73 -10.24 -36.77
C ILE A 760 -14.39 -11.41 -37.54
N ASP A 761 -14.69 -11.21 -38.82
CA ASP A 761 -15.22 -12.25 -39.72
C ASP A 761 -14.10 -13.12 -40.31
N ASP A 762 -12.84 -12.67 -40.24
CA ASP A 762 -11.68 -13.45 -40.65
C ASP A 762 -11.49 -14.64 -39.69
N LYS A 763 -11.17 -15.81 -40.25
CA LYS A 763 -11.01 -17.04 -39.45
C LYS A 763 -9.81 -16.98 -38.51
N ASP A 764 -8.80 -16.21 -38.87
CA ASP A 764 -7.54 -16.02 -38.16
C ASP A 764 -7.49 -14.69 -37.40
N SER A 765 -8.63 -13.99 -37.23
CA SER A 765 -8.70 -12.78 -36.41
C SER A 765 -8.39 -13.06 -34.94
N LEU A 766 -7.50 -12.24 -34.37
CA LEU A 766 -7.13 -12.37 -32.96
C LEU A 766 -8.24 -11.89 -32.03
N ILE A 767 -9.02 -10.87 -32.42
CA ILE A 767 -10.19 -10.46 -31.62
C ILE A 767 -11.20 -11.60 -31.54
N ARG A 768 -11.39 -12.35 -32.64
CA ARG A 768 -12.22 -13.55 -32.67
C ARG A 768 -11.64 -14.66 -31.80
N VAL A 769 -10.33 -14.88 -31.84
CA VAL A 769 -9.65 -15.90 -31.02
C VAL A 769 -9.83 -15.62 -29.52
N ILE A 770 -9.73 -14.36 -29.06
CA ILE A 770 -10.02 -14.00 -27.65
C ILE A 770 -11.44 -14.40 -27.27
N LEU A 771 -12.42 -14.12 -28.14
CA LEU A 771 -13.82 -14.49 -27.90
C LEU A 771 -14.02 -16.01 -27.87
N GLU A 772 -13.37 -16.76 -28.78
CA GLU A 772 -13.45 -18.23 -28.82
C GLU A 772 -12.74 -18.90 -27.63
N ARG A 773 -11.66 -18.30 -27.12
CA ARG A 773 -10.95 -18.74 -25.89
C ARG A 773 -11.85 -18.64 -24.65
N GLY A 774 -12.78 -17.68 -24.62
CA GLY A 774 -13.76 -17.55 -23.54
C GLY A 774 -13.16 -17.19 -22.17
N GLN A 775 -11.89 -16.76 -22.12
CA GLN A 775 -11.19 -16.47 -20.86
C GLN A 775 -11.72 -15.18 -20.25
N ILE A 776 -12.26 -15.27 -19.04
CA ILE A 776 -13.00 -14.15 -18.41
C ILE A 776 -12.11 -12.94 -18.18
N LYS A 777 -10.85 -13.14 -17.79
CA LYS A 777 -9.88 -12.04 -17.59
C LYS A 777 -9.63 -11.29 -18.90
N GLU A 778 -9.36 -12.03 -19.98
CA GLU A 778 -9.09 -11.44 -21.31
C GLU A 778 -10.28 -10.62 -21.82
N ILE A 779 -11.49 -11.19 -21.76
CA ILE A 779 -12.71 -10.50 -22.22
C ILE A 779 -13.03 -9.31 -21.31
N SER A 780 -12.83 -9.43 -19.99
CA SER A 780 -13.04 -8.32 -19.05
C SER A 780 -12.09 -7.14 -19.35
N HIS A 781 -10.81 -7.41 -19.60
CA HIS A 781 -9.84 -6.38 -19.97
C HIS A 781 -10.17 -5.74 -21.31
N LEU A 782 -10.57 -6.54 -22.31
CA LEU A 782 -11.07 -6.05 -23.60
C LEU A 782 -12.24 -5.07 -23.42
N ILE A 783 -13.25 -5.44 -22.61
CA ILE A 783 -14.42 -4.59 -22.35
C ILE A 783 -14.00 -3.27 -21.69
N TRP A 784 -13.19 -3.37 -20.63
CA TRP A 784 -12.68 -2.21 -19.91
C TRP A 784 -11.86 -1.29 -20.82
N PHE A 785 -10.95 -1.83 -21.61
CA PHE A 785 -10.07 -1.04 -22.46
C PHE A 785 -10.86 -0.29 -23.53
N ILE A 786 -11.80 -0.94 -24.22
CA ILE A 786 -12.71 -0.25 -25.16
C ILE A 786 -13.47 0.88 -24.47
N TRP A 787 -13.94 0.66 -23.23
CA TRP A 787 -14.57 1.72 -22.45
C TRP A 787 -13.62 2.89 -22.14
N THR A 788 -12.33 2.67 -21.89
CA THR A 788 -11.37 3.77 -21.68
C THR A 788 -11.18 4.65 -22.92
N LEU A 789 -11.42 4.12 -24.12
CA LEU A 789 -11.29 4.84 -25.39
C LEU A 789 -12.49 5.73 -25.73
N ARG A 790 -13.56 5.68 -24.93
CA ARG A 790 -14.80 6.42 -25.18
C ARG A 790 -14.55 7.92 -25.35
N LYS A 791 -15.11 8.47 -26.42
CA LYS A 791 -15.19 9.92 -26.67
C LYS A 791 -16.63 10.28 -26.98
N ARG A 792 -17.02 11.51 -26.62
CA ARG A 792 -18.33 12.04 -27.01
C ARG A 792 -18.38 12.10 -28.54
N ASP A 793 -19.45 11.56 -29.12
CA ASP A 793 -19.73 11.63 -30.56
C ASP A 793 -18.81 10.80 -31.49
N ASP A 794 -18.22 9.71 -31.00
CA ASP A 794 -17.48 8.73 -31.83
C ASP A 794 -18.44 7.67 -32.42
N ILE A 795 -18.80 7.79 -33.70
CA ILE A 795 -19.75 6.89 -34.38
C ILE A 795 -19.06 5.57 -34.77
N ASP A 796 -17.80 5.63 -35.20
CA ASP A 796 -17.07 4.45 -35.69
C ASP A 796 -16.79 3.49 -34.54
N LEU A 797 -16.34 4.00 -33.38
CA LEU A 797 -16.17 3.20 -32.17
C LEU A 797 -17.50 2.57 -31.72
N ARG A 798 -18.61 3.31 -31.79
CA ARG A 798 -19.94 2.78 -31.46
C ARG A 798 -20.35 1.63 -32.36
N ASN A 799 -20.14 1.75 -33.66
CA ASN A 799 -20.45 0.67 -34.60
C ASN A 799 -19.62 -0.59 -34.31
N LYS A 800 -18.32 -0.42 -34.01
CA LYS A 800 -17.41 -1.51 -33.62
C LYS A 800 -17.84 -2.19 -32.31
N VAL A 801 -18.34 -1.42 -31.35
CA VAL A 801 -18.90 -1.94 -30.10
C VAL A 801 -20.17 -2.75 -30.38
N TYR A 802 -21.10 -2.23 -31.18
CA TYR A 802 -22.34 -2.94 -31.51
C TYR A 802 -22.11 -4.22 -32.32
N GLU A 803 -21.04 -4.30 -33.10
CA GLU A 803 -20.62 -5.53 -33.77
C GLU A 803 -20.09 -6.59 -32.79
N LEU A 804 -19.35 -6.18 -31.75
CA LEU A 804 -18.78 -7.07 -30.74
C LEU A 804 -19.79 -7.52 -29.68
N TRP A 805 -20.67 -6.61 -29.25
CA TRP A 805 -21.50 -6.81 -28.05
C TRP A 805 -22.37 -8.08 -28.13
N PRO A 806 -23.12 -8.37 -29.21
CA PRO A 806 -23.89 -9.60 -29.31
C PRO A 806 -23.02 -10.87 -29.24
N ARG A 807 -21.79 -10.81 -29.77
CA ARG A 807 -20.86 -11.96 -29.75
C ARG A 807 -20.38 -12.25 -28.33
N ILE A 808 -20.05 -11.20 -27.55
CA ILE A 808 -19.69 -11.37 -26.13
C ILE A 808 -20.89 -11.87 -25.32
N LEU A 809 -22.10 -11.36 -25.57
CA LEU A 809 -23.32 -11.84 -24.89
C LEU A 809 -23.55 -13.34 -25.09
N ASN A 810 -23.25 -13.88 -26.28
CA ASN A 810 -23.40 -15.31 -26.55
C ASN A 810 -22.41 -16.19 -25.77
N LEU A 811 -21.33 -15.62 -25.24
CA LEU A 811 -20.36 -16.32 -24.39
C LEU A 811 -20.75 -16.30 -22.91
N ILE A 812 -21.70 -15.44 -22.53
CA ILE A 812 -22.10 -15.26 -21.15
C ILE A 812 -23.06 -16.36 -20.72
N ASP A 813 -22.59 -17.22 -19.81
CA ASP A 813 -23.46 -18.10 -19.04
C ASP A 813 -23.87 -17.43 -17.72
N VAL A 814 -25.06 -16.83 -17.70
CA VAL A 814 -25.60 -16.11 -16.52
C VAL A 814 -25.88 -17.01 -15.31
N GLU A 815 -25.89 -18.33 -15.49
CA GLU A 815 -25.99 -19.27 -14.38
C GLU A 815 -24.67 -19.32 -13.60
N THR A 816 -23.54 -19.07 -14.27
CA THR A 816 -22.22 -18.98 -13.64
C THR A 816 -21.96 -17.59 -13.06
N ARG A 817 -21.15 -17.53 -12.00
CA ARG A 817 -20.67 -16.25 -11.45
C ARG A 817 -19.93 -15.44 -12.50
N ASP A 818 -19.01 -16.08 -13.20
CA ASP A 818 -18.12 -15.37 -14.09
C ASP A 818 -18.86 -14.81 -15.30
N GLY A 819 -19.88 -15.53 -15.80
CA GLY A 819 -20.80 -14.98 -16.79
C GLY A 819 -21.59 -13.77 -16.27
N ARG A 820 -22.09 -13.80 -15.03
CA ARG A 820 -22.75 -12.62 -14.43
C ARG A 820 -21.80 -11.44 -14.23
N ARG A 821 -20.56 -11.69 -13.80
CA ARG A 821 -19.51 -10.66 -13.71
C ARG A 821 -19.16 -10.07 -15.06
N LEU A 822 -19.11 -10.89 -16.11
CA LEU A 822 -18.88 -10.43 -17.47
C LEU A 822 -20.06 -9.59 -17.99
N ALA A 823 -21.30 -9.98 -17.67
CA ALA A 823 -22.49 -9.18 -17.94
C ALA A 823 -22.46 -7.82 -17.20
N SER A 824 -22.01 -7.82 -15.94
CA SER A 824 -21.76 -6.58 -15.19
C SER A 824 -20.65 -5.74 -15.84
N GLY A 825 -19.57 -6.36 -16.32
CA GLY A 825 -18.51 -5.69 -17.07
C GLY A 825 -19.05 -4.95 -18.30
N LEU A 826 -19.93 -5.60 -19.07
CA LEU A 826 -20.59 -5.00 -20.23
C LEU A 826 -21.47 -3.79 -19.90
N CYS A 827 -21.82 -3.54 -18.63
CA CYS A 827 -22.47 -2.27 -18.24
C CYS A 827 -21.60 -1.05 -18.55
N HIS A 828 -20.27 -1.18 -18.60
CA HIS A 828 -19.40 -0.11 -19.10
C HIS A 828 -19.76 0.31 -20.53
N TRP A 829 -20.21 -0.61 -21.38
CA TRP A 829 -20.56 -0.30 -22.76
C TRP A 829 -21.93 0.37 -22.90
N ALA A 830 -22.70 0.49 -21.82
CA ALA A 830 -23.93 1.29 -21.83
C ALA A 830 -23.68 2.72 -22.33
N VAL A 831 -22.51 3.31 -22.03
CA VAL A 831 -22.12 4.67 -22.47
C VAL A 831 -22.13 4.85 -24.00
N PHE A 832 -22.06 3.76 -24.78
CA PHE A 832 -22.13 3.79 -26.25
C PHE A 832 -23.56 3.84 -26.78
N VAL A 833 -24.57 3.67 -25.91
CA VAL A 833 -25.99 3.76 -26.23
C VAL A 833 -26.48 5.20 -26.10
N ASP A 834 -26.85 5.80 -27.21
CA ASP A 834 -27.39 7.17 -27.27
C ASP A 834 -28.92 7.23 -27.36
N HIS A 835 -29.55 6.13 -27.75
CA HIS A 835 -31.01 5.95 -27.79
C HIS A 835 -31.39 4.47 -27.64
N ILE A 836 -32.61 4.19 -27.22
CA ILE A 836 -33.14 2.84 -27.00
C ILE A 836 -34.16 2.51 -28.10
N ASP A 837 -33.75 1.67 -29.06
CA ASP A 837 -34.63 0.96 -30.01
C ASP A 837 -34.69 -0.53 -29.67
N ASP A 838 -35.37 -1.35 -30.47
CA ASP A 838 -35.57 -2.78 -30.16
C ASP A 838 -34.25 -3.57 -30.05
N GLU A 839 -33.26 -3.24 -30.87
CA GLU A 839 -31.94 -3.88 -30.85
C GLU A 839 -31.17 -3.52 -29.58
N ARG A 840 -31.00 -2.21 -29.29
CA ARG A 840 -30.25 -1.73 -28.12
C ARG A 840 -30.96 -2.11 -26.82
N ARG A 841 -32.29 -2.13 -26.82
CA ARG A 841 -33.09 -2.61 -25.68
C ARG A 841 -32.77 -4.06 -25.37
N THR A 842 -32.61 -4.92 -26.39
CA THR A 842 -32.25 -6.33 -26.19
C THR A 842 -30.87 -6.47 -25.54
N LEU A 843 -29.89 -5.70 -25.99
CA LEU A 843 -28.53 -5.69 -25.40
C LEU A 843 -28.56 -5.25 -23.93
N LEU A 844 -29.24 -4.16 -23.62
CA LEU A 844 -29.35 -3.64 -22.25
C LEU A 844 -30.13 -4.59 -21.33
N HIS A 845 -31.23 -5.20 -21.81
CA HIS A 845 -32.01 -6.17 -21.02
C HIS A 845 -31.20 -7.40 -20.60
N ALA A 846 -30.25 -7.82 -21.45
CA ALA A 846 -29.41 -8.98 -21.17
C ALA A 846 -28.46 -8.74 -19.98
N ILE A 847 -27.95 -7.51 -19.83
CA ILE A 847 -26.97 -7.16 -18.80
C ILE A 847 -27.58 -6.51 -17.55
N ALA A 848 -28.73 -5.83 -17.70
CA ALA A 848 -29.30 -4.99 -16.65
C ALA A 848 -29.50 -5.71 -15.30
N PRO A 849 -30.04 -6.95 -15.23
CA PRO A 849 -30.20 -7.64 -13.96
C PRO A 849 -28.90 -7.90 -13.19
N TYR A 850 -27.77 -7.96 -13.90
CA TYR A 850 -26.46 -8.34 -13.35
C TYR A 850 -25.56 -7.13 -13.08
N SER A 851 -26.08 -5.91 -13.23
CA SER A 851 -25.27 -4.70 -13.28
C SER A 851 -24.40 -4.46 -12.04
N ASP A 852 -24.79 -4.97 -10.87
CA ASP A 852 -24.09 -4.77 -9.60
C ASP A 852 -23.17 -5.95 -9.18
N GLU A 853 -23.07 -7.03 -9.98
CA GLU A 853 -22.23 -8.21 -9.65
C GLU A 853 -20.72 -7.86 -9.62
N SER A 854 -20.32 -6.83 -10.37
CA SER A 854 -18.99 -6.21 -10.34
C SER A 854 -19.06 -4.70 -10.04
N HIS A 855 -20.11 -4.24 -9.36
CA HIS A 855 -20.33 -2.84 -8.97
C HIS A 855 -20.40 -1.83 -10.12
N ASN A 856 -20.84 -2.25 -11.31
CA ASN A 856 -20.94 -1.39 -12.51
C ASN A 856 -22.34 -0.81 -12.76
N SER A 857 -23.24 -0.92 -11.78
CA SER A 857 -24.63 -0.45 -11.91
C SER A 857 -24.71 1.06 -12.11
N TYR A 858 -23.74 1.82 -11.60
CA TYR A 858 -23.70 3.27 -11.72
C TYR A 858 -23.56 3.72 -13.19
N GLU A 859 -22.75 3.06 -14.01
CA GLU A 859 -22.58 3.40 -15.43
C GLU A 859 -23.87 3.20 -16.23
N LEU A 860 -24.50 2.04 -16.04
CA LEU A 860 -25.77 1.74 -16.68
C LEU A 860 -26.85 2.76 -16.26
N LEU A 861 -26.90 3.07 -14.97
CA LEU A 861 -27.89 4.00 -14.41
C LEU A 861 -27.70 5.44 -14.92
N SER A 862 -26.46 5.94 -14.95
CA SER A 862 -26.13 7.25 -15.52
C SER A 862 -26.47 7.33 -17.00
N THR A 863 -26.20 6.28 -17.77
CA THR A 863 -26.53 6.23 -19.20
C THR A 863 -28.04 6.30 -19.42
N ILE A 864 -28.83 5.43 -18.80
CA ILE A 864 -30.29 5.42 -19.01
C ILE A 864 -30.95 6.69 -18.47
N ALA A 865 -30.35 7.35 -17.46
CA ALA A 865 -30.80 8.63 -16.96
C ALA A 865 -30.63 9.75 -17.99
N GLU A 866 -29.51 9.79 -18.71
CA GLU A 866 -29.33 10.75 -19.82
C GLU A 866 -30.36 10.51 -20.94
N ILE A 867 -30.52 9.25 -21.36
CA ILE A 867 -31.49 8.87 -22.40
C ILE A 867 -32.93 9.22 -21.98
N SER A 868 -33.25 9.11 -20.69
CA SER A 868 -34.61 9.32 -20.17
C SER A 868 -35.15 10.72 -20.45
N LYS A 869 -34.27 11.71 -20.66
CA LYS A 869 -34.66 13.08 -21.03
C LYS A 869 -35.44 13.14 -22.34
N SER A 870 -35.24 12.14 -23.21
CA SER A 870 -35.90 12.03 -24.52
C SER A 870 -36.76 10.77 -24.67
N GLN A 871 -36.42 9.67 -23.97
CA GLN A 871 -37.11 8.37 -24.04
C GLN A 871 -37.46 7.84 -22.64
N PRO A 872 -38.35 8.52 -21.89
CA PRO A 872 -38.63 8.20 -20.49
C PRO A 872 -39.22 6.80 -20.28
N TYR A 873 -40.08 6.33 -21.19
CA TYR A 873 -40.71 5.01 -21.08
C TYR A 873 -39.74 3.87 -21.35
N GLU A 874 -38.85 4.05 -22.33
CA GLU A 874 -37.81 3.09 -22.66
C GLU A 874 -36.75 3.00 -21.57
N SER A 875 -36.33 4.13 -21.00
CA SER A 875 -35.44 4.13 -19.84
C SER A 875 -36.09 3.47 -18.61
N TYR A 876 -37.38 3.67 -18.40
CA TYR A 876 -38.13 2.97 -17.34
C TYR A 876 -38.10 1.45 -17.51
N ASP A 877 -38.26 0.95 -18.73
CA ASP A 877 -38.25 -0.49 -19.02
C ASP A 877 -36.90 -1.13 -18.66
N ILE A 878 -35.78 -0.48 -19.03
CA ILE A 878 -34.44 -0.95 -18.65
C ILE A 878 -34.22 -0.83 -17.14
N TRP A 879 -34.65 0.27 -16.52
CA TRP A 879 -34.54 0.45 -15.07
C TRP A 879 -35.31 -0.62 -14.29
N LYS A 880 -36.55 -0.92 -14.72
CA LYS A 880 -37.37 -1.98 -14.12
C LYS A 880 -36.70 -3.34 -14.27
N LYS A 881 -36.11 -3.63 -15.45
CA LYS A 881 -35.35 -4.88 -15.65
C LYS A 881 -34.15 -4.98 -14.73
N MET A 882 -33.38 -3.90 -14.60
CA MET A 882 -32.24 -3.82 -13.69
C MET A 882 -32.65 -4.19 -12.27
N LEU A 883 -33.77 -3.63 -11.80
CA LEU A 883 -34.34 -3.90 -10.49
C LEU A 883 -34.80 -5.33 -10.26
N ASN A 884 -34.79 -6.23 -11.25
CA ASN A 884 -35.02 -7.65 -10.99
C ASN A 884 -33.83 -8.31 -10.29
N GLY A 885 -32.59 -7.92 -10.63
CA GLY A 885 -31.38 -8.52 -10.04
C GLY A 885 -30.62 -7.57 -9.12
N SER A 886 -30.35 -6.33 -9.55
CA SER A 886 -29.63 -5.33 -8.76
C SER A 886 -30.58 -4.31 -8.11
N THR A 887 -30.09 -3.48 -7.19
CA THR A 887 -30.91 -2.43 -6.53
C THR A 887 -30.04 -1.21 -6.21
N PRO A 888 -29.46 -0.57 -7.23
CA PRO A 888 -28.54 0.54 -6.99
C PRO A 888 -29.28 1.75 -6.45
N ASP A 889 -28.72 2.37 -5.41
CA ASP A 889 -29.15 3.65 -4.85
C ASP A 889 -28.13 4.77 -5.11
N TYR A 890 -27.21 4.56 -6.06
CA TYR A 890 -26.19 5.51 -6.48
C TYR A 890 -25.95 5.41 -7.99
N PRO A 891 -25.72 6.54 -8.70
CA PRO A 891 -25.66 7.90 -8.16
C PRO A 891 -27.05 8.55 -8.07
N GLU A 892 -27.22 9.41 -7.07
CA GLU A 892 -28.51 10.04 -6.73
C GLU A 892 -29.06 10.91 -7.88
N ASP A 893 -28.19 11.66 -8.56
CA ASP A 893 -28.54 12.54 -9.66
C ASP A 893 -29.16 11.77 -10.84
N ALA A 894 -28.60 10.60 -11.18
CA ALA A 894 -29.15 9.73 -12.22
C ALA A 894 -30.57 9.24 -11.86
N ILE A 895 -30.78 8.78 -10.62
CA ILE A 895 -32.09 8.32 -10.13
C ILE A 895 -33.10 9.46 -10.12
N ARG A 896 -32.69 10.65 -9.65
CA ARG A 896 -33.54 11.84 -9.67
C ARG A 896 -33.91 12.26 -11.08
N GLN A 897 -32.97 12.22 -12.02
CA GLN A 897 -33.22 12.51 -13.43
C GLN A 897 -34.25 11.54 -14.01
N LEU A 898 -34.12 10.23 -13.76
CA LEU A 898 -35.08 9.22 -14.22
C LEU A 898 -36.50 9.47 -13.70
N PHE A 899 -36.63 9.74 -12.40
CA PHE A 899 -37.93 10.09 -11.82
C PHE A 899 -38.50 11.39 -12.39
N SER A 900 -37.67 12.42 -12.54
CA SER A 900 -38.09 13.72 -13.10
C SER A 900 -38.60 13.58 -14.54
N SER A 901 -37.88 12.82 -15.38
CA SER A 901 -38.29 12.51 -16.75
C SER A 901 -39.64 11.79 -16.77
N LEU A 902 -39.86 10.79 -15.90
CA LEU A 902 -41.15 10.10 -15.80
C LEU A 902 -42.27 11.01 -15.31
N ILE A 903 -42.07 11.82 -14.26
CA ILE A 903 -43.12 12.72 -13.76
C ILE A 903 -43.56 13.72 -14.83
N SER A 904 -42.61 14.17 -15.66
CA SER A 904 -42.86 15.13 -16.75
C SER A 904 -43.82 14.59 -17.82
N GLU A 905 -43.98 13.26 -17.92
CA GLU A 905 -44.94 12.59 -18.82
C GLU A 905 -46.39 12.57 -18.28
N GLY A 906 -46.64 13.16 -17.11
CA GLY A 906 -47.98 13.30 -16.55
C GLY A 906 -48.48 12.06 -15.79
N PRO A 907 -49.81 11.80 -15.75
CA PRO A 907 -50.40 10.79 -14.86
C PRO A 907 -49.83 9.38 -15.03
N GLU A 908 -49.54 8.97 -16.26
CA GLU A 908 -49.00 7.65 -16.55
C GLU A 908 -47.54 7.54 -16.10
N GLY A 909 -46.71 8.54 -16.37
CA GLY A 909 -45.33 8.56 -15.88
C GLY A 909 -45.22 8.60 -14.35
N ILE A 910 -46.13 9.30 -13.65
CA ILE A 910 -46.24 9.24 -12.18
C ILE A 910 -46.60 7.82 -11.70
N ARG A 911 -47.48 7.11 -12.43
CA ARG A 911 -47.83 5.72 -12.12
C ARG A 911 -46.60 4.82 -12.23
N LEU A 912 -45.79 4.99 -13.28
CA LEU A 912 -44.55 4.23 -13.49
C LEU A 912 -43.47 4.59 -12.46
N ALA A 913 -43.34 5.86 -12.08
CA ALA A 913 -42.42 6.27 -11.02
C ALA A 913 -42.77 5.62 -9.67
N ARG A 914 -44.08 5.51 -9.34
CA ARG A 914 -44.54 4.77 -8.15
C ARG A 914 -44.32 3.27 -8.24
N ASP A 915 -44.35 2.71 -9.44
CA ASP A 915 -44.04 1.30 -9.66
C ASP A 915 -42.55 1.02 -9.37
N ILE A 916 -41.64 1.88 -9.84
CA ILE A 916 -40.21 1.80 -9.49
C ILE A 916 -39.98 1.99 -7.98
N GLU A 917 -40.61 3.01 -7.38
CA GLU A 917 -40.58 3.22 -5.93
C GLU A 917 -40.98 1.94 -5.18
N SER A 918 -42.03 1.28 -5.63
CA SER A 918 -42.51 0.04 -5.02
C SER A 918 -41.49 -1.09 -5.09
N GLU A 919 -40.74 -1.23 -6.19
CA GLU A 919 -39.68 -2.24 -6.29
C GLU A 919 -38.52 -1.97 -5.33
N TYR A 920 -38.06 -0.72 -5.24
CA TYR A 920 -37.02 -0.34 -4.28
C TYR A 920 -37.45 -0.64 -2.84
N LEU A 921 -38.71 -0.32 -2.49
CA LEU A 921 -39.24 -0.57 -1.16
C LEU A 921 -39.37 -2.08 -0.84
N LYS A 922 -39.81 -2.91 -1.80
CA LYS A 922 -39.83 -4.38 -1.63
C LYS A 922 -38.44 -4.94 -1.32
N LYS A 923 -37.40 -4.34 -1.92
CA LYS A 923 -36.00 -4.71 -1.70
C LYS A 923 -35.34 -3.99 -0.52
N GLY A 924 -36.11 -3.23 0.26
CA GLY A 924 -35.64 -2.59 1.49
C GLY A 924 -34.82 -1.32 1.29
N VAL A 925 -34.82 -0.71 0.10
CA VAL A 925 -34.06 0.52 -0.21
C VAL A 925 -35.01 1.72 -0.26
N GLU A 926 -34.79 2.73 0.59
CA GLU A 926 -35.74 3.84 0.79
C GLU A 926 -35.35 5.16 0.12
N ARG A 927 -34.06 5.37 -0.18
CA ARG A 927 -33.57 6.66 -0.71
C ARG A 927 -34.32 7.08 -1.99
N PRO A 928 -34.55 6.20 -2.98
CA PRO A 928 -35.32 6.55 -4.18
C PRO A 928 -36.77 7.00 -3.88
N ALA A 929 -37.41 6.43 -2.85
CA ALA A 929 -38.76 6.85 -2.44
C ALA A 929 -38.77 8.26 -1.83
N ILE A 930 -37.74 8.60 -1.05
CA ILE A 930 -37.55 9.94 -0.49
C ILE A 930 -37.36 10.95 -1.62
N TRP A 931 -36.47 10.64 -2.58
CA TRP A 931 -36.19 11.51 -3.72
C TRP A 931 -37.41 11.72 -4.62
N LEU A 932 -38.19 10.66 -4.88
CA LEU A 932 -39.44 10.79 -5.63
C LEU A 932 -40.41 11.74 -4.93
N LYS A 933 -40.54 11.66 -3.60
CA LYS A 933 -41.41 12.54 -2.82
C LYS A 933 -40.93 14.00 -2.85
N GLU A 934 -39.63 14.24 -2.77
CA GLU A 934 -39.02 15.57 -2.89
C GLU A 934 -39.25 16.17 -4.28
N LEU A 935 -38.95 15.43 -5.34
CA LEU A 935 -39.15 15.85 -6.73
C LEU A 935 -40.60 16.20 -7.02
N ARG A 936 -41.53 15.38 -6.55
CA ARG A 936 -42.97 15.66 -6.68
C ARG A 936 -43.39 16.97 -6.02
N LYS A 937 -42.81 17.28 -4.85
CA LYS A 937 -43.04 18.56 -4.16
C LYS A 937 -42.43 19.73 -4.94
N GLU A 938 -41.23 19.56 -5.49
CA GLU A 938 -40.53 20.58 -6.29
C GLU A 938 -41.25 20.87 -7.62
N MET A 939 -41.80 19.84 -8.26
CA MET A 939 -42.53 19.92 -9.53
C MET A 939 -44.02 20.29 -9.36
N GLY A 940 -44.53 20.29 -8.12
CA GLY A 940 -45.91 20.66 -7.80
C GLY A 940 -46.98 19.61 -8.11
N VAL A 941 -46.65 18.31 -7.98
CA VAL A 941 -47.48 17.16 -8.43
C VAL A 941 -47.71 16.07 -7.37
#